data_AF-A0A151E278-F1
#
_entry.id   AF-A0A151E278-F1
#
_cell.length_a   1.000
_cell.length_b   1.000
_cell.length_c   1.000
_cell.angle_alpha   90.00
_cell.angle_beta   90.00
_cell.angle_gamma   90.00
#
_symmetry.space_group_name_H-M   'P 1'
#
loop_
_entity.id
_entity.type
_entity.pdbx_description
1 polymer ?
#
loop_
_entity_poly.entity_id
_entity_poly.type
_entity_poly.pdbx_seq_one_letter_code
_entity_poly.pdbx_strand_id
1 'polypeptide(L)'
;MRTNFRNLKISNKLLDLNIPDEIFKEAEDVYKKHKTNKLENEFAYCIFQQKYILKTRLSKPPYGNDDKVVGLQERCGKEDDNGRWFETAETRFSFVPTITDIKAINYIKLNMRVWAKPRGIFDNMDDYKYAIIDYIRTHDTLSNTGYGTINPHIYTDIEKVKGFVQHLNWLYDTDIDTTGFVSKKIDALNSKFKDFSWQIHNFFRVKDIDNNRRLAVVIKFGAKRQYHYGYGRSYDDLQWCAYDIPHENPAYNYVDEGTFAAQFEDHIPGKIQFDNSVKSIPKSFDPLEYYIGRKKDQVFVFNQDMIDKANKKYMIKQAMDRDNKLKKEQVAIKINTRIKNIDKDPLKLNETVFSGNKIEYAGQVLESPNVDIKELLTKMHRYHDLDDINYDRAFEMFISELIGNTMHEYNKDISARIGDINIVLHQKRGTNKTGAPYAVYYINKIRVNRDEFEPILRRTACFENVATYNTFLKQVSTCSLKIHGLLDTGIDIQVKNPLKGESILMKLELVRKNKRQHLKIGNKAFLIKNTPRIVNLPNKEYLDDIIDVLLNPENIEGITPEDLQELVILARKAYTDAIEKSKQLLENTIEKFKLEKTTLDLKGGRKSGYIVPGKIKTYFVSYENNKHTSDCGVYTYPDMQYVCIVDKTPNQQVGVDKFVNRIYALVNDQLLAKQISTLYSNIN
;
A
#
# COMPACT_ATOMS: atom_id res chain seq x y z
N MET A 1 -17.81 21.21 32.05
CA MET A 1 -18.82 20.31 31.44
C MET A 1 -18.48 19.88 30.01
N ARG A 2 -18.34 20.78 29.01
CA ARG A 2 -18.06 20.40 27.59
C ARG A 2 -16.91 19.40 27.37
N THR A 3 -15.88 19.40 28.22
CA THR A 3 -14.70 18.52 28.10
C THR A 3 -15.00 17.04 28.38
N ASN A 4 -15.98 16.71 29.24
CA ASN A 4 -16.15 15.35 29.77
C ASN A 4 -16.97 14.43 28.84
N PHE A 5 -17.74 14.98 27.90
CA PHE A 5 -18.63 14.17 27.04
C PHE A 5 -17.90 13.43 25.90
N ARG A 6 -16.70 13.87 25.49
CA ARG A 6 -15.95 13.22 24.38
C ARG A 6 -15.22 11.94 24.77
N ASN A 7 -15.07 11.66 26.07
CA ASN A 7 -14.36 10.46 26.57
C ASN A 7 -15.31 9.38 27.13
N LEU A 8 -16.63 9.58 27.05
CA LEU A 8 -17.60 8.56 27.41
C LEU A 8 -17.70 7.50 26.31
N LYS A 9 -16.96 6.39 26.48
CA LYS A 9 -17.45 5.09 26.00
C LYS A 9 -18.86 4.91 26.58
N ILE A 10 -19.83 4.57 25.75
CA ILE A 10 -21.21 4.31 26.19
C ILE A 10 -21.18 3.13 27.17
N SER A 11 -21.36 3.43 28.45
CA SER A 11 -21.43 2.42 29.51
C SER A 11 -22.87 1.94 29.68
N ASN A 12 -23.05 0.66 29.99
CA ASN A 12 -24.37 0.02 30.09
C ASN A 12 -25.32 0.71 31.09
N LYS A 13 -24.80 1.52 32.04
CA LYS A 13 -25.58 2.31 33.01
C LYS A 13 -26.59 3.31 32.40
N LEU A 14 -26.54 3.58 31.09
CA LEU A 14 -27.57 4.36 30.40
C LEU A 14 -28.78 3.53 29.94
N LEU A 15 -28.71 2.19 29.99
CA LEU A 15 -29.83 1.30 29.66
C LEU A 15 -30.76 1.06 30.86
N ASP A 16 -30.28 1.31 32.09
CA ASP A 16 -31.04 1.17 33.34
C ASP A 16 -31.95 2.38 33.64
N LEU A 17 -31.90 3.43 32.81
CA LEU A 17 -32.74 4.61 32.95
C LEU A 17 -34.13 4.35 32.37
N ASN A 18 -35.10 4.11 33.26
CA ASN A 18 -36.50 3.98 32.92
C ASN A 18 -37.12 5.36 32.60
N ILE A 19 -36.87 5.87 31.39
CA ILE A 19 -37.33 7.19 30.90
C ILE A 19 -38.85 7.16 30.71
N PRO A 20 -39.64 8.04 31.38
CA PRO A 20 -41.09 8.11 31.22
C PRO A 20 -41.54 8.46 29.80
N ASP A 21 -42.73 7.98 29.41
CA ASP A 21 -43.29 8.18 28.07
C ASP A 21 -43.57 9.66 27.75
N GLU A 22 -43.79 10.49 28.77
CA GLU A 22 -43.91 11.95 28.67
C GLU A 22 -42.64 12.59 28.09
N ILE A 23 -41.46 12.18 28.56
CA ILE A 23 -40.17 12.74 28.10
C ILE A 23 -39.92 12.36 26.64
N PHE A 24 -40.30 11.15 26.22
CA PHE A 24 -40.25 10.76 24.81
C PHE A 24 -41.20 11.60 23.95
N LYS A 25 -42.39 11.93 24.45
CA LYS A 25 -43.37 12.76 23.74
C LYS A 25 -42.91 14.22 23.63
N GLU A 26 -42.36 14.78 24.71
CA GLU A 26 -41.76 16.12 24.73
C GLU A 26 -40.58 16.21 23.76
N ALA A 27 -39.67 15.23 23.75
CA ALA A 27 -38.57 15.17 22.80
C ALA A 27 -39.05 15.06 21.34
N GLU A 28 -40.11 14.26 21.07
CA GLU A 28 -40.70 14.13 19.74
C GLU A 28 -41.36 15.44 19.27
N ASP A 29 -42.04 16.16 20.16
CA ASP A 29 -42.63 17.47 19.86
C ASP A 29 -41.56 18.56 19.68
N VAL A 30 -40.48 18.58 20.47
CA VAL A 30 -39.33 19.49 20.27
C VAL A 30 -38.69 19.27 18.89
N TYR A 31 -38.42 18.02 18.51
CA TYR A 31 -37.85 17.67 17.21
C TYR A 31 -38.74 18.10 16.04
N LYS A 32 -40.06 18.04 16.19
CA LYS A 32 -41.03 18.48 15.17
C LYS A 32 -41.14 20.00 15.04
N LYS A 33 -40.77 20.79 16.06
CA LYS A 33 -41.19 22.19 16.21
C LYS A 33 -40.12 23.24 15.93
N HIS A 34 -38.83 22.91 15.96
CA HIS A 34 -37.74 23.91 15.84
C HIS A 34 -36.63 23.57 14.84
N LYS A 35 -36.36 24.51 13.91
CA LYS A 35 -35.36 24.40 12.83
C LYS A 35 -34.03 25.13 13.07
N THR A 36 -33.87 25.84 14.20
CA THR A 36 -32.77 26.82 14.38
C THR A 36 -31.84 26.56 15.57
N ASN A 37 -32.25 25.82 16.59
CA ASN A 37 -31.33 25.40 17.66
C ASN A 37 -30.80 23.98 17.40
N LYS A 38 -29.47 23.86 17.31
CA LYS A 38 -28.80 22.59 16.95
C LYS A 38 -28.72 21.62 18.13
N LEU A 39 -28.50 22.12 19.35
CA LEU A 39 -28.18 21.28 20.51
C LEU A 39 -29.40 20.47 21.00
N GLU A 40 -30.57 21.10 21.01
CA GLU A 40 -31.85 20.46 21.39
C GLU A 40 -32.27 19.38 20.38
N ASN A 41 -32.07 19.64 19.09
CA ASN A 41 -32.32 18.66 18.03
C ASN A 41 -31.39 17.44 18.10
N GLU A 42 -30.09 17.63 18.41
CA GLU A 42 -29.15 16.51 18.62
C GLU A 42 -29.53 15.68 19.86
N PHE A 43 -30.06 16.30 20.92
CA PHE A 43 -30.54 15.60 22.12
C PHE A 43 -31.84 14.81 21.87
N ALA A 44 -32.84 15.45 21.26
CA ALA A 44 -34.12 14.81 20.93
C ALA A 44 -33.94 13.62 19.96
N TYR A 45 -33.03 13.74 18.98
CA TYR A 45 -32.72 12.66 18.04
C TYR A 45 -32.14 11.41 18.73
N CYS A 46 -31.26 11.60 19.73
CA CYS A 46 -30.71 10.50 20.53
C CYS A 46 -31.81 9.74 21.31
N ILE A 47 -32.75 10.47 21.92
CA ILE A 47 -33.91 9.90 22.63
C ILE A 47 -34.81 9.11 21.66
N PHE A 48 -35.09 9.67 20.48
CA PHE A 48 -35.92 9.02 19.47
C PHE A 48 -35.33 7.69 18.97
N GLN A 49 -34.00 7.62 18.74
CA GLN A 49 -33.35 6.36 18.34
C GLN A 49 -33.47 5.26 19.42
N GLN A 50 -33.34 5.59 20.71
CA GLN A 50 -33.50 4.59 21.78
C GLN A 50 -34.91 3.99 21.79
N LYS A 51 -35.96 4.81 21.62
CA LYS A 51 -37.35 4.31 21.56
C LYS A 51 -37.57 3.37 20.38
N TYR A 52 -36.97 3.67 19.23
CA TYR A 52 -37.06 2.81 18.04
C TYR A 52 -36.40 1.44 18.28
N ILE A 53 -35.18 1.43 18.82
CA ILE A 53 -34.41 0.20 19.14
C ILE A 53 -35.17 -0.69 20.14
N LEU A 54 -35.74 -0.10 21.20
CA LEU A 54 -36.55 -0.83 22.18
C LEU A 54 -37.82 -1.42 21.54
N LYS A 55 -38.53 -0.64 20.71
CA LYS A 55 -39.77 -1.10 20.07
C LYS A 55 -39.53 -2.25 19.08
N THR A 56 -38.40 -2.27 18.37
CA THR A 56 -38.02 -3.39 17.48
C THR A 56 -37.60 -4.67 18.21
N ARG A 57 -37.30 -4.63 19.52
CA ARG A 57 -36.90 -5.81 20.30
C ARG A 57 -38.07 -6.62 20.87
N LEU A 58 -39.27 -6.05 20.93
CA LEU A 58 -40.40 -6.61 21.69
C LEU A 58 -41.48 -7.31 20.83
N SER A 59 -41.39 -7.24 19.49
CA SER A 59 -42.38 -7.84 18.59
C SER A 59 -41.99 -9.24 18.12
N LYS A 60 -42.55 -10.28 18.77
CA LYS A 60 -42.63 -11.64 18.22
C LYS A 60 -44.05 -11.92 17.67
N PRO A 61 -44.22 -12.47 16.46
CA PRO A 61 -45.50 -13.03 16.02
C PRO A 61 -45.76 -14.40 16.69
N PRO A 62 -47.03 -14.84 16.81
CA PRO A 62 -47.38 -16.18 17.26
C PRO A 62 -47.12 -17.23 16.15
N TYR A 63 -46.93 -18.49 16.55
CA TYR A 63 -46.81 -19.62 15.63
C TYR A 63 -48.16 -19.98 14.99
N GLY A 64 -48.13 -20.35 13.71
CA GLY A 64 -49.23 -20.97 12.97
C GLY A 64 -48.68 -21.71 11.75
N ASN A 65 -49.27 -22.85 11.42
CA ASN A 65 -48.91 -23.62 10.22
C ASN A 65 -49.58 -23.01 8.98
N ASP A 66 -48.86 -22.93 7.87
CA ASP A 66 -49.23 -23.61 6.61
C ASP A 66 -48.19 -23.31 5.50
N ASP A 67 -48.34 -23.97 4.34
CA ASP A 67 -47.29 -24.15 3.34
C ASP A 67 -46.87 -22.91 2.53
N LYS A 68 -45.64 -23.02 1.97
CA LYS A 68 -44.95 -22.10 1.01
C LYS A 68 -44.29 -20.85 1.59
N VAL A 69 -43.08 -21.02 2.12
CA VAL A 69 -42.11 -19.92 2.33
C VAL A 69 -40.98 -20.02 1.30
N VAL A 70 -40.78 -18.95 0.52
CA VAL A 70 -39.55 -18.76 -0.26
C VAL A 70 -38.46 -18.28 0.71
N GLY A 71 -37.38 -19.04 0.83
CA GLY A 71 -36.40 -18.87 1.92
C GLY A 71 -35.65 -17.54 1.90
N LEU A 72 -35.97 -16.66 2.85
CA LEU A 72 -35.04 -15.65 3.36
C LEU A 72 -34.13 -16.31 4.40
N GLN A 73 -32.81 -16.29 4.20
CA GLN A 73 -31.86 -16.77 5.20
C GLN A 73 -31.64 -15.73 6.31
N GLU A 74 -31.79 -16.17 7.55
CA GLU A 74 -31.65 -15.34 8.76
C GLU A 74 -30.18 -15.06 9.10
N ARG A 75 -29.94 -14.00 9.91
CA ARG A 75 -28.67 -13.80 10.60
C ARG A 75 -28.67 -14.58 11.92
N CYS A 76 -27.97 -15.71 11.98
CA CYS A 76 -27.72 -16.40 13.23
C CYS A 76 -26.53 -15.75 13.97
N GLY A 77 -26.80 -14.94 15.00
CA GLY A 77 -25.86 -14.70 16.09
C GLY A 77 -26.11 -15.68 17.24
N LYS A 78 -25.14 -15.83 18.13
CA LYS A 78 -25.31 -16.56 19.40
C LYS A 78 -25.04 -15.63 20.58
N GLU A 79 -25.78 -15.91 21.64
CA GLU A 79 -25.60 -15.40 22.99
C GLU A 79 -24.78 -16.43 23.78
N ASP A 80 -23.85 -15.98 24.63
CA ASP A 80 -23.14 -16.86 25.56
C ASP A 80 -23.92 -17.09 26.87
N ASP A 81 -23.46 -18.03 27.70
CA ASP A 81 -24.09 -18.35 28.99
C ASP A 81 -24.02 -17.20 30.02
N ASN A 82 -23.41 -16.05 29.65
CA ASN A 82 -23.33 -14.82 30.44
C ASN A 82 -24.17 -13.68 29.83
N GLY A 83 -25.04 -13.95 28.85
CA GLY A 83 -25.91 -12.96 28.22
C GLY A 83 -25.20 -12.00 27.27
N ARG A 84 -24.04 -12.39 26.70
CA ARG A 84 -23.30 -11.56 25.74
C ARG A 84 -23.58 -12.00 24.32
N TRP A 85 -24.08 -11.06 23.52
CA TRP A 85 -24.32 -11.25 22.09
C TRP A 85 -23.09 -10.89 21.26
N PHE A 86 -22.75 -11.73 20.28
CA PHE A 86 -21.63 -11.51 19.36
C PHE A 86 -22.11 -11.52 17.89
N GLU A 87 -21.90 -10.42 17.16
CA GLU A 87 -21.92 -10.44 15.69
C GLU A 87 -20.57 -10.92 15.16
N THR A 88 -20.60 -11.89 14.24
CA THR A 88 -19.42 -12.31 13.46
C THR A 88 -19.28 -11.43 12.22
N ALA A 89 -18.10 -10.83 12.05
CA ALA A 89 -17.84 -9.86 10.99
C ALA A 89 -17.37 -10.50 9.66
N GLU A 90 -17.44 -9.69 8.59
CA GLU A 90 -16.96 -9.94 7.22
C GLU A 90 -17.68 -11.00 6.37
N THR A 91 -18.90 -10.66 5.93
CA THR A 91 -19.43 -11.14 4.63
C THR A 91 -19.45 -9.98 3.64
N ARG A 92 -18.71 -10.09 2.52
CA ARG A 92 -18.76 -9.08 1.44
C ARG A 92 -20.02 -9.27 0.60
N PHE A 93 -20.99 -8.36 0.73
CA PHE A 93 -22.18 -8.33 -0.11
C PHE A 93 -22.04 -7.29 -1.23
N SER A 94 -22.19 -7.74 -2.48
CA SER A 94 -22.45 -6.87 -3.63
C SER A 94 -23.96 -6.60 -3.71
N PHE A 95 -24.38 -5.37 -3.41
CA PHE A 95 -25.79 -4.98 -3.58
C PHE A 95 -26.14 -4.82 -5.05
N VAL A 96 -27.02 -5.69 -5.55
CA VAL A 96 -27.80 -5.48 -6.78
C VAL A 96 -29.26 -5.29 -6.34
N PRO A 97 -29.82 -4.07 -6.37
CA PRO A 97 -31.21 -3.86 -5.97
C PRO A 97 -32.15 -4.38 -7.06
N THR A 98 -32.95 -5.40 -6.73
CA THR A 98 -34.08 -5.83 -7.55
C THR A 98 -35.20 -4.80 -7.49
N ILE A 99 -35.27 -3.91 -8.48
CA ILE A 99 -36.30 -2.86 -8.58
C ILE A 99 -37.47 -3.37 -9.42
N THR A 100 -38.67 -3.39 -8.82
CA THR A 100 -39.93 -3.85 -9.45
C THR A 100 -40.82 -2.72 -9.97
N ASP A 101 -40.38 -1.46 -9.91
CA ASP A 101 -41.14 -0.31 -10.44
C ASP A 101 -40.92 -0.11 -11.96
N ILE A 102 -42.02 -0.22 -12.71
CA ILE A 102 -42.06 -0.04 -14.17
C ILE A 102 -41.64 1.38 -14.60
N LYS A 103 -41.81 2.40 -13.75
CA LYS A 103 -41.33 3.77 -14.02
C LYS A 103 -39.80 3.85 -14.02
N ALA A 104 -39.13 3.11 -13.13
CA ALA A 104 -37.67 3.03 -13.11
C ALA A 104 -37.12 2.32 -14.36
N ILE A 105 -37.83 1.32 -14.90
CA ILE A 105 -37.43 0.62 -16.13
C ILE A 105 -37.35 1.58 -17.32
N ASN A 106 -38.27 2.55 -17.44
CA ASN A 106 -38.21 3.56 -18.51
C ASN A 106 -37.07 4.58 -18.31
N TYR A 107 -36.77 4.95 -17.06
CA TYR A 107 -35.61 5.80 -16.74
C TYR A 107 -34.27 5.11 -17.08
N ILE A 108 -34.17 3.80 -16.81
CA ILE A 108 -33.00 2.98 -17.18
C ILE A 108 -32.91 2.80 -18.71
N LYS A 109 -34.03 2.59 -19.41
CA LYS A 109 -34.05 2.48 -20.89
C LYS A 109 -33.58 3.73 -21.62
N LEU A 110 -33.78 4.94 -21.04
CA LEU A 110 -33.16 6.16 -21.58
C LEU A 110 -31.63 6.14 -21.35
N ASN A 111 -31.20 5.92 -20.11
CA ASN A 111 -29.78 5.98 -19.73
C ASN A 111 -28.91 4.94 -20.48
N MET A 112 -29.44 3.77 -20.82
CA MET A 112 -28.69 2.75 -21.57
C MET A 112 -28.49 3.07 -23.07
N ARG A 113 -29.05 4.16 -23.62
CA ARG A 113 -28.83 4.55 -25.04
C ARG A 113 -27.58 5.40 -25.28
N VAL A 114 -26.93 5.94 -24.24
CA VAL A 114 -25.84 6.93 -24.38
C VAL A 114 -24.48 6.30 -24.74
N TRP A 115 -24.34 4.97 -24.69
CA TRP A 115 -23.08 4.24 -24.99
C TRP A 115 -23.06 3.55 -26.36
N ALA A 116 -23.74 4.12 -27.36
CA ALA A 116 -23.61 3.76 -28.77
C ALA A 116 -22.84 4.84 -29.55
N LYS A 117 -22.03 4.45 -30.53
CA LYS A 117 -21.39 5.39 -31.47
C LYS A 117 -22.46 6.22 -32.20
N PRO A 118 -22.20 7.51 -32.52
CA PRO A 118 -23.21 8.37 -33.12
C PRO A 118 -23.65 7.88 -34.50
N ARG A 119 -24.89 7.40 -34.56
CA ARG A 119 -25.79 7.51 -35.71
C ARG A 119 -26.97 8.33 -35.20
N GLY A 120 -27.13 9.54 -35.72
CA GLY A 120 -27.94 10.57 -35.08
C GLY A 120 -29.45 10.30 -35.11
N ILE A 121 -30.11 10.59 -33.99
CA ILE A 121 -31.52 10.97 -33.88
C ILE A 121 -31.60 12.04 -32.80
N PHE A 122 -31.96 13.27 -33.19
CA PHE A 122 -32.36 14.39 -32.33
C PHE A 122 -33.07 15.38 -33.27
N ASP A 123 -34.40 15.36 -33.27
CA ASP A 123 -35.16 15.84 -34.43
C ASP A 123 -35.59 17.33 -34.32
N ASN A 124 -35.25 18.00 -33.21
CA ASN A 124 -35.33 19.45 -33.06
C ASN A 124 -34.27 19.99 -32.08
N MET A 125 -34.13 21.32 -32.04
CA MET A 125 -33.09 22.03 -31.29
C MET A 125 -33.39 22.17 -29.78
N ASP A 126 -34.64 22.03 -29.34
CA ASP A 126 -35.01 22.21 -27.93
C ASP A 126 -34.79 20.92 -27.11
N ASP A 127 -35.00 19.74 -27.70
CA ASP A 127 -34.56 18.47 -27.10
C ASP A 127 -33.04 18.47 -26.82
N TYR A 128 -32.26 19.06 -27.73
CA TYR A 128 -30.82 19.24 -27.58
C TYR A 128 -30.45 20.20 -26.44
N LYS A 129 -31.19 21.31 -26.27
CA LYS A 129 -31.03 22.23 -25.13
C LYS A 129 -31.38 21.55 -23.81
N TYR A 130 -32.46 20.77 -23.75
CA TYR A 130 -32.85 20.04 -22.54
C TYR A 130 -31.79 19.01 -22.13
N ALA A 131 -31.22 18.27 -23.09
CA ALA A 131 -30.11 17.34 -22.83
C ALA A 131 -28.87 18.05 -22.23
N ILE A 132 -28.51 19.24 -22.74
CA ILE A 132 -27.40 20.05 -22.21
C ILE A 132 -27.71 20.59 -20.81
N ILE A 133 -28.93 21.09 -20.56
CA ILE A 133 -29.34 21.60 -19.24
C ILE A 133 -29.37 20.49 -18.18
N ASP A 134 -29.82 19.29 -18.53
CA ASP A 134 -29.88 18.16 -17.59
C ASP A 134 -28.50 17.53 -17.34
N TYR A 135 -27.63 17.51 -18.37
CA TYR A 135 -26.20 17.17 -18.20
C TYR A 135 -25.50 18.15 -17.23
N ILE A 136 -25.78 19.45 -17.33
CA ILE A 136 -25.23 20.44 -16.39
C ILE A 136 -25.81 20.23 -14.97
N ARG A 137 -27.14 20.04 -14.83
CA ARG A 137 -27.79 19.81 -13.52
C ARG A 137 -27.33 18.55 -12.79
N THR A 138 -27.09 17.45 -13.51
CA THR A 138 -26.61 16.20 -12.93
C THR A 138 -25.17 16.31 -12.42
N HIS A 139 -24.33 17.14 -13.04
CA HIS A 139 -22.99 17.44 -12.53
C HIS A 139 -23.01 18.44 -11.36
N ASP A 140 -23.88 19.44 -11.39
CA ASP A 140 -23.99 20.45 -10.32
C ASP A 140 -24.55 19.84 -9.01
N THR A 141 -25.47 18.86 -9.11
CA THR A 141 -26.03 18.15 -7.94
C THR A 141 -25.05 17.17 -7.29
N LEU A 142 -24.09 16.60 -8.03
CA LEU A 142 -23.01 15.76 -7.48
C LEU A 142 -22.05 16.53 -6.56
N SER A 143 -22.00 17.86 -6.63
CA SER A 143 -21.14 18.69 -5.76
C SER A 143 -21.61 18.78 -4.30
N ASN A 144 -22.91 18.57 -4.04
CA ASN A 144 -23.54 18.83 -2.73
C ASN A 144 -23.70 17.59 -1.83
N THR A 145 -23.27 16.40 -2.25
CA THR A 145 -23.44 15.14 -1.50
C THR A 145 -22.26 14.76 -0.61
N GLY A 146 -21.45 15.73 -0.18
CA GLY A 146 -20.45 15.59 0.90
C GLY A 146 -19.17 14.81 0.55
N TYR A 147 -19.11 14.13 -0.59
CA TYR A 147 -17.92 13.43 -1.07
C TYR A 147 -17.09 14.33 -1.98
N GLY A 148 -16.18 15.09 -1.37
CA GLY A 148 -15.30 16.01 -2.10
C GLY A 148 -14.27 15.30 -2.99
N THR A 149 -14.54 15.22 -4.30
CA THR A 149 -13.54 14.98 -5.36
C THR A 149 -13.90 15.81 -6.59
N ILE A 150 -13.18 16.90 -6.86
CA ILE A 150 -13.39 17.69 -8.09
C ILE A 150 -12.71 16.98 -9.26
N ASN A 151 -13.46 16.79 -10.35
CA ASN A 151 -13.01 16.05 -11.54
C ASN A 151 -12.20 16.98 -12.50
N PRO A 152 -10.94 16.64 -12.86
CA PRO A 152 -10.13 17.46 -13.77
C PRO A 152 -10.74 17.72 -15.16
N HIS A 153 -11.71 16.91 -15.59
CA HIS A 153 -12.36 17.08 -16.89
C HIS A 153 -13.11 18.41 -17.03
N ILE A 154 -13.58 19.03 -15.94
CA ILE A 154 -14.38 20.27 -15.97
C ILE A 154 -13.70 21.40 -16.77
N TYR A 155 -12.38 21.58 -16.65
CA TYR A 155 -11.65 22.61 -17.43
C TYR A 155 -11.47 22.24 -18.90
N THR A 156 -11.27 20.96 -19.24
CA THR A 156 -11.24 20.54 -20.65
C THR A 156 -12.63 20.60 -21.29
N ASP A 157 -13.69 20.43 -20.49
CA ASP A 157 -15.06 20.52 -20.98
C ASP A 157 -15.53 21.97 -21.11
N ILE A 158 -15.05 22.92 -20.29
CA ILE A 158 -15.27 24.37 -20.51
C ILE A 158 -14.67 24.83 -21.85
N GLU A 159 -13.42 24.47 -22.17
CA GLU A 159 -12.80 24.87 -23.44
C GLU A 159 -13.42 24.12 -24.64
N LYS A 160 -13.82 22.85 -24.49
CA LYS A 160 -14.63 22.17 -25.52
C LYS A 160 -15.99 22.84 -25.71
N VAL A 161 -16.67 23.27 -24.65
CA VAL A 161 -17.95 23.98 -24.73
C VAL A 161 -17.78 25.33 -25.42
N LYS A 162 -16.70 26.09 -25.13
CA LYS A 162 -16.38 27.32 -25.89
C LYS A 162 -16.17 27.04 -27.37
N GLY A 163 -15.31 26.07 -27.72
CA GLY A 163 -15.04 25.72 -29.12
C GLY A 163 -16.28 25.16 -29.85
N PHE A 164 -17.13 24.42 -29.15
CA PHE A 164 -18.39 23.90 -29.67
C PHE A 164 -19.44 24.99 -29.85
N VAL A 165 -19.58 25.94 -28.91
CA VAL A 165 -20.46 27.12 -29.07
C VAL A 165 -19.95 28.03 -30.18
N GLN A 166 -18.64 28.26 -30.31
CA GLN A 166 -18.08 28.99 -31.46
C GLN A 166 -18.38 28.28 -32.79
N HIS A 167 -18.30 26.95 -32.83
CA HIS A 167 -18.65 26.16 -34.02
C HIS A 167 -20.16 26.19 -34.32
N LEU A 168 -21.02 26.23 -33.31
CA LEU A 168 -22.48 26.37 -33.47
C LEU A 168 -22.88 27.78 -33.92
N ASN A 169 -22.32 28.83 -33.31
CA ASN A 169 -22.53 30.21 -33.74
C ASN A 169 -22.11 30.39 -35.20
N TRP A 170 -21.01 29.74 -35.63
CA TRP A 170 -20.55 29.73 -37.03
C TRP A 170 -21.41 28.87 -37.97
N LEU A 171 -21.97 27.74 -37.51
CA LEU A 171 -22.83 26.86 -38.34
C LEU A 171 -24.26 27.38 -38.52
N TYR A 172 -24.76 28.18 -37.57
CA TYR A 172 -26.18 28.58 -37.52
C TYR A 172 -26.39 30.10 -37.47
N ASP A 173 -25.34 30.90 -37.59
CA ASP A 173 -25.35 32.38 -37.63
C ASP A 173 -26.10 33.00 -36.43
N THR A 174 -25.78 32.54 -35.22
CA THR A 174 -26.37 33.03 -33.96
C THR A 174 -25.30 33.59 -33.03
N ASP A 175 -25.55 34.78 -32.47
CA ASP A 175 -24.57 35.50 -31.65
C ASP A 175 -24.86 35.34 -30.14
N ILE A 176 -24.22 34.34 -29.52
CA ILE A 176 -24.42 33.97 -28.10
C ILE A 176 -23.27 34.53 -27.25
N ASP A 177 -23.48 35.69 -26.62
CA ASP A 177 -22.50 36.27 -25.68
C ASP A 177 -22.32 35.38 -24.43
N THR A 178 -21.12 34.86 -24.25
CA THR A 178 -20.68 34.16 -23.05
C THR A 178 -19.74 34.99 -22.17
N THR A 179 -19.26 36.13 -22.69
CA THR A 179 -18.27 37.03 -22.07
C THR A 179 -18.86 37.72 -20.84
N GLY A 180 -20.08 38.27 -20.97
CA GLY A 180 -20.78 38.93 -19.87
C GLY A 180 -21.11 38.01 -18.68
N PHE A 181 -21.21 36.69 -18.90
CA PHE A 181 -21.45 35.70 -17.85
C PHE A 181 -20.18 35.35 -17.08
N VAL A 182 -19.03 35.27 -17.75
CA VAL A 182 -17.73 34.98 -17.13
C VAL A 182 -17.25 36.15 -16.27
N SER A 183 -17.33 37.40 -16.75
CA SER A 183 -16.91 38.58 -15.97
C SER A 183 -17.66 38.67 -14.65
N LYS A 184 -18.99 38.58 -14.67
CA LYS A 184 -19.84 38.67 -13.47
C LYS A 184 -19.52 37.61 -12.40
N LYS A 185 -19.02 36.43 -12.78
CA LYS A 185 -18.53 35.41 -11.81
C LYS A 185 -17.16 35.75 -11.23
N ILE A 186 -16.27 36.37 -12.01
CA ILE A 186 -14.96 36.84 -11.54
C ILE A 186 -15.14 37.99 -10.53
N ASP A 187 -16.02 38.94 -10.82
CA ASP A 187 -16.33 40.08 -9.92
C ASP A 187 -17.00 39.61 -8.61
N ALA A 188 -17.87 38.60 -8.70
CA ALA A 188 -18.50 37.95 -7.53
C ALA A 188 -17.54 37.05 -6.70
N LEU A 189 -16.36 36.72 -7.25
CA LEU A 189 -15.25 36.09 -6.51
C LEU A 189 -14.37 37.16 -5.85
N ASN A 190 -13.91 38.15 -6.63
CA ASN A 190 -13.02 39.23 -6.16
C ASN A 190 -13.60 40.01 -4.96
N SER A 191 -14.93 40.20 -4.94
CA SER A 191 -15.63 40.86 -3.83
C SER A 191 -15.61 40.09 -2.50
N LYS A 192 -15.29 38.79 -2.49
CA LYS A 192 -15.27 37.93 -1.29
C LYS A 192 -13.89 37.79 -0.62
N PHE A 193 -12.81 38.29 -1.22
CA PHE A 193 -11.43 38.05 -0.77
C PHE A 193 -10.80 39.19 0.05
N LYS A 194 -11.56 40.20 0.49
CA LYS A 194 -10.98 41.40 1.16
C LYS A 194 -10.47 41.19 2.59
N ASP A 195 -10.97 40.20 3.32
CA ASP A 195 -10.86 40.16 4.80
C ASP A 195 -9.87 39.10 5.35
N PHE A 196 -8.85 38.68 4.57
CA PHE A 196 -7.83 37.74 5.04
C PHE A 196 -6.40 38.29 4.98
N SER A 197 -5.86 38.63 6.16
CA SER A 197 -4.43 38.82 6.39
C SER A 197 -3.89 37.66 7.24
N TRP A 198 -2.85 36.95 6.76
CA TRP A 198 -1.81 36.22 7.50
C TRP A 198 -0.69 35.82 6.51
N GLN A 199 0.53 35.58 6.98
CA GLN A 199 1.77 35.73 6.17
C GLN A 199 2.26 34.45 5.44
N ILE A 200 2.38 34.46 4.10
CA ILE A 200 3.17 33.50 3.27
C ILE A 200 3.64 34.18 1.94
N HIS A 201 4.47 33.52 1.11
CA HIS A 201 4.95 33.91 -0.25
C HIS A 201 4.69 32.79 -1.29
N ASN A 202 4.79 32.90 -2.63
CA ASN A 202 5.32 33.89 -3.64
C ASN A 202 6.77 33.60 -4.10
N PHE A 203 7.22 33.83 -5.35
CA PHE A 203 6.80 34.75 -6.44
C PHE A 203 6.94 34.02 -7.83
N PHE A 204 7.17 34.57 -9.04
CA PHE A 204 6.47 35.59 -9.89
C PHE A 204 6.62 35.21 -11.41
N ARG A 205 6.01 35.97 -12.35
CA ARG A 205 6.24 35.87 -13.83
C ARG A 205 6.13 37.24 -14.52
N VAL A 206 6.02 37.29 -15.87
CA VAL A 206 6.20 38.50 -16.73
C VAL A 206 5.51 38.38 -18.14
N LYS A 207 4.77 39.43 -18.65
CA LYS A 207 4.09 39.77 -19.98
C LYS A 207 2.84 40.72 -19.78
N ASP A 208 2.36 41.68 -20.61
CA ASP A 208 1.08 42.49 -20.36
C ASP A 208 0.09 42.84 -21.53
N ILE A 209 0.03 44.04 -22.17
CA ILE A 209 -1.14 44.52 -22.99
C ILE A 209 -0.83 45.19 -24.36
N ASP A 210 0.17 46.06 -24.51
CA ASP A 210 0.46 46.77 -25.78
C ASP A 210 1.98 46.97 -26.04
N ASN A 211 2.43 48.08 -26.64
CA ASN A 211 3.85 48.38 -26.94
C ASN A 211 4.72 48.62 -25.66
N ASN A 212 4.46 47.90 -24.55
CA ASN A 212 4.91 48.25 -23.19
C ASN A 212 5.15 47.05 -22.21
N ARG A 213 4.36 46.92 -21.10
CA ARG A 213 4.78 46.47 -19.73
C ARG A 213 4.48 44.97 -19.42
N ARG A 214 4.59 44.51 -18.14
CA ARG A 214 4.48 43.08 -17.70
C ARG A 214 3.74 42.78 -16.34
N LEU A 215 2.99 41.65 -16.33
CA LEU A 215 2.20 40.97 -15.27
C LEU A 215 3.04 40.26 -14.20
N ALA A 216 2.37 39.43 -13.38
CA ALA A 216 2.97 38.23 -12.77
C ALA A 216 2.03 36.99 -12.82
N VAL A 217 2.35 35.98 -13.65
CA VAL A 217 1.65 34.65 -13.62
C VAL A 217 2.19 33.82 -12.47
N VAL A 218 1.81 34.18 -11.24
CA VAL A 218 2.17 33.44 -10.03
C VAL A 218 1.18 32.29 -9.85
N ILE A 219 1.71 31.08 -9.67
CA ILE A 219 0.92 29.87 -9.44
C ILE A 219 1.67 29.04 -8.39
N LYS A 220 0.99 28.57 -7.34
CA LYS A 220 1.60 28.01 -6.12
C LYS A 220 0.80 26.81 -5.62
N PHE A 221 1.37 25.60 -5.74
CA PHE A 221 0.72 24.35 -5.37
C PHE A 221 1.50 23.57 -4.30
N GLY A 222 0.82 22.62 -3.64
CA GLY A 222 1.29 21.98 -2.41
C GLY A 222 1.61 20.50 -2.54
N ALA A 223 2.72 20.09 -1.93
CA ALA A 223 3.16 18.70 -1.82
C ALA A 223 2.16 17.82 -1.05
N LYS A 224 1.42 16.93 -1.73
CA LYS A 224 0.69 15.84 -1.08
C LYS A 224 1.26 14.47 -1.44
N ARG A 225 2.21 14.00 -0.61
CA ARG A 225 2.62 12.59 -0.58
C ARG A 225 1.41 11.71 -0.22
N GLN A 226 1.13 10.71 -1.06
CA GLN A 226 0.12 9.70 -0.74
C GLN A 226 0.70 8.59 0.14
N TYR A 227 0.12 8.47 1.35
CA TYR A 227 -0.12 7.24 2.10
C TYR A 227 1.03 6.27 2.46
N HIS A 228 1.10 6.01 3.77
CA HIS A 228 0.88 4.65 4.25
C HIS A 228 -0.36 4.62 5.17
N TYR A 229 -1.35 3.82 4.79
CA TYR A 229 -2.59 3.46 5.52
C TYR A 229 -3.61 4.58 5.86
N GLY A 230 -4.89 4.19 5.99
CA GLY A 230 -6.05 5.09 6.10
C GLY A 230 -6.04 5.99 7.35
N TYR A 231 -6.80 7.08 7.42
CA TYR A 231 -8.07 7.41 6.75
C TYR A 231 -8.06 8.80 6.09
N GLY A 232 -9.04 9.07 5.20
CA GLY A 232 -9.49 10.42 4.82
C GLY A 232 -8.52 11.25 3.95
N ARG A 233 -8.97 11.65 2.75
CA ARG A 233 -8.26 12.62 1.89
C ARG A 233 -8.99 13.96 1.91
N SER A 234 -8.32 15.04 2.32
CA SER A 234 -8.69 16.39 1.87
C SER A 234 -7.92 16.71 0.57
N TYR A 235 -8.49 17.60 -0.23
CA TYR A 235 -7.76 18.26 -1.32
C TYR A 235 -6.91 19.40 -0.75
N ASP A 236 -5.84 19.76 -1.45
CA ASP A 236 -5.20 21.09 -1.33
C ASP A 236 -5.41 21.78 -2.69
N ASP A 237 -5.80 23.05 -2.68
CA ASP A 237 -6.35 23.74 -3.86
C ASP A 237 -5.31 24.33 -4.81
N LEU A 238 -5.68 24.44 -6.09
CA LEU A 238 -4.90 25.13 -7.12
C LEU A 238 -5.37 26.59 -7.30
N GLN A 239 -4.64 27.57 -6.74
CA GLN A 239 -4.85 29.02 -6.97
C GLN A 239 -3.88 29.64 -8.03
N TRP A 240 -4.32 30.72 -8.71
CA TRP A 240 -3.71 31.28 -9.93
C TRP A 240 -3.70 32.84 -9.94
N CYS A 241 -2.75 33.47 -10.65
CA CYS A 241 -2.70 34.92 -11.02
C CYS A 241 -2.18 35.09 -12.49
N ALA A 242 -2.54 36.14 -13.29
CA ALA A 242 -2.09 36.38 -14.73
C ALA A 242 -2.61 37.69 -15.47
N TYR A 243 -2.03 38.11 -16.64
CA TYR A 243 -2.54 38.93 -17.83
C TYR A 243 -1.47 39.29 -18.99
N ASP A 244 -1.58 39.00 -20.32
CA ASP A 244 -0.41 38.86 -21.31
C ASP A 244 -0.65 39.32 -22.81
N ILE A 245 0.23 39.84 -23.75
CA ILE A 245 1.66 40.33 -23.86
C ILE A 245 2.71 39.57 -24.76
N PRO A 246 2.63 39.59 -26.13
CA PRO A 246 3.60 40.20 -27.11
C PRO A 246 4.97 40.87 -26.74
N HIS A 247 5.26 42.14 -27.15
CA HIS A 247 6.54 42.74 -27.69
C HIS A 247 6.86 44.20 -27.19
N GLU A 248 8.08 44.71 -26.86
CA GLU A 248 9.47 44.24 -27.14
C GLU A 248 10.40 43.74 -25.99
N ASN A 249 10.81 44.51 -24.95
CA ASN A 249 11.96 44.16 -24.03
C ASN A 249 12.08 44.94 -22.63
N PRO A 250 11.37 44.61 -21.50
CA PRO A 250 11.84 43.90 -20.24
C PRO A 250 10.79 42.93 -19.56
N ALA A 251 10.76 41.60 -19.24
CA ALA A 251 11.52 40.30 -19.21
C ALA A 251 11.38 39.23 -20.33
N TYR A 252 12.11 39.28 -21.44
CA TYR A 252 12.21 40.52 -22.23
C TYR A 252 13.30 41.49 -21.63
N ASN A 253 14.06 41.14 -20.56
CA ASN A 253 14.65 41.91 -19.38
C ASN A 253 14.02 41.73 -17.91
N TYR A 254 13.29 42.64 -17.22
CA TYR A 254 12.61 42.59 -15.84
C TYR A 254 13.18 41.59 -14.79
N VAL A 255 13.58 42.00 -13.58
CA VAL A 255 13.00 43.07 -12.74
C VAL A 255 13.39 44.54 -13.06
N ASP A 256 14.40 44.89 -13.84
CA ASP A 256 15.56 44.09 -14.30
C ASP A 256 16.33 43.53 -13.09
N GLU A 257 16.29 44.25 -11.97
CA GLU A 257 17.14 44.05 -10.79
C GLU A 257 16.73 42.89 -9.86
N GLY A 258 16.60 41.69 -10.45
CA GLY A 258 17.18 40.51 -9.84
C GLY A 258 16.49 39.90 -8.61
N THR A 259 15.22 39.52 -8.69
CA THR A 259 14.73 38.37 -7.90
C THR A 259 13.73 37.52 -8.69
N PHE A 260 14.24 36.59 -9.50
CA PHE A 260 13.41 35.57 -10.12
C PHE A 260 13.27 34.38 -9.16
N ALA A 261 12.40 34.54 -8.16
CA ALA A 261 12.10 33.48 -7.19
C ALA A 261 11.25 32.38 -7.85
N ALA A 262 11.92 31.51 -8.62
CA ALA A 262 11.37 30.34 -9.29
C ALA A 262 11.02 29.23 -8.26
N GLN A 263 9.97 29.45 -7.48
CA GLN A 263 9.47 28.47 -6.50
C GLN A 263 8.64 27.37 -7.21
N PHE A 264 9.34 26.48 -7.90
CA PHE A 264 8.75 25.26 -8.47
C PHE A 264 8.57 24.16 -7.43
N GLU A 265 7.71 23.19 -7.76
CA GLU A 265 7.23 22.17 -6.81
C GLU A 265 8.38 21.36 -6.15
N ASP A 266 8.24 21.22 -4.84
CA ASP A 266 8.97 20.37 -3.89
C ASP A 266 10.50 20.47 -3.77
N HIS A 267 11.29 20.68 -4.83
CA HIS A 267 12.71 20.26 -4.82
C HIS A 267 13.79 21.25 -5.27
N ILE A 268 13.47 22.51 -5.64
CA ILE A 268 14.48 23.58 -5.88
C ILE A 268 14.46 24.62 -4.75
N PRO A 269 15.48 24.65 -3.87
CA PRO A 269 15.58 25.68 -2.84
C PRO A 269 16.85 26.52 -3.07
N GLY A 270 16.65 27.85 -3.08
CA GLY A 270 17.68 28.85 -3.40
C GLY A 270 17.07 30.02 -4.18
N LYS A 271 17.55 31.25 -3.95
CA LYS A 271 17.06 32.42 -4.71
C LYS A 271 17.92 32.62 -5.96
N ILE A 272 17.30 32.73 -7.13
CA ILE A 272 18.00 33.08 -8.37
C ILE A 272 17.92 34.60 -8.57
N GLN A 273 19.09 35.21 -8.70
CA GLN A 273 19.28 36.62 -9.06
C GLN A 273 20.09 36.67 -10.35
N PHE A 274 19.78 37.63 -11.21
CA PHE A 274 20.59 37.95 -12.39
C PHE A 274 21.32 39.27 -12.13
N ASP A 275 22.55 39.42 -12.63
CA ASP A 275 23.28 40.68 -12.59
C ASP A 275 23.12 41.49 -13.89
N ASN A 276 23.53 42.76 -13.82
CA ASN A 276 23.34 43.72 -14.92
C ASN A 276 24.23 43.44 -16.15
N SER A 277 25.01 42.34 -16.17
CA SER A 277 25.70 41.85 -17.37
C SER A 277 24.83 40.95 -18.26
N VAL A 278 23.71 40.45 -17.73
CA VAL A 278 22.82 39.51 -18.41
C VAL A 278 22.08 40.21 -19.56
N LYS A 279 22.40 39.81 -20.79
CA LYS A 279 21.80 40.30 -22.04
C LYS A 279 20.65 39.42 -22.52
N SER A 280 20.56 38.19 -22.04
CA SER A 280 19.45 37.27 -22.37
C SER A 280 19.27 36.19 -21.31
N ILE A 281 18.03 36.04 -20.84
CA ILE A 281 17.63 34.98 -19.90
C ILE A 281 17.28 33.70 -20.70
N PRO A 282 17.64 32.50 -20.22
CA PRO A 282 17.23 31.23 -20.83
C PRO A 282 15.72 31.09 -21.04
N LYS A 283 15.32 30.44 -22.14
CA LYS A 283 13.90 30.20 -22.46
C LYS A 283 13.21 29.16 -21.57
N SER A 284 13.99 28.38 -20.80
CA SER A 284 13.52 27.51 -19.71
C SER A 284 14.51 27.57 -18.54
N PHE A 285 14.07 27.23 -17.32
CA PHE A 285 14.89 27.37 -16.09
C PHE A 285 15.80 26.17 -15.81
N ASP A 286 15.52 25.03 -16.43
CA ASP A 286 16.26 23.77 -16.34
C ASP A 286 17.80 23.92 -16.45
N PRO A 287 18.37 24.80 -17.31
CA PRO A 287 19.81 24.97 -17.40
C PRO A 287 20.41 25.54 -16.12
N LEU A 288 19.70 26.48 -15.50
CA LEU A 288 20.12 27.16 -14.27
C LEU A 288 19.96 26.22 -13.06
N GLU A 289 18.86 25.48 -12.98
CA GLU A 289 18.65 24.42 -11.98
C GLU A 289 19.80 23.39 -12.02
N TYR A 290 20.13 22.89 -13.23
CA TYR A 290 21.24 21.94 -13.41
C TYR A 290 22.61 22.54 -13.04
N TYR A 291 22.78 23.86 -13.14
CA TYR A 291 24.00 24.56 -12.71
C TYR A 291 24.08 24.76 -11.19
N ILE A 292 22.95 25.00 -10.52
CA ILE A 292 22.84 25.21 -9.06
C ILE A 292 23.00 23.89 -8.29
N GLY A 293 22.38 22.81 -8.77
CA GLY A 293 22.32 21.54 -8.06
C GLY A 293 21.48 21.61 -6.77
N ARG A 294 21.80 20.76 -5.79
CA ARG A 294 20.96 20.58 -4.57
C ARG A 294 21.30 21.54 -3.40
N LYS A 295 21.87 22.72 -3.66
CA LYS A 295 22.36 23.66 -2.63
C LYS A 295 21.26 24.57 -2.08
N LYS A 296 20.56 24.07 -1.05
CA LYS A 296 19.23 24.53 -0.62
C LYS A 296 19.13 25.98 -0.12
N ASP A 297 20.16 26.51 0.54
CA ASP A 297 20.00 27.71 1.37
C ASP A 297 20.80 28.93 0.85
N GLN A 298 21.14 28.94 -0.45
CA GLN A 298 22.01 29.96 -1.05
C GLN A 298 21.28 30.85 -2.08
N VAL A 299 21.69 32.12 -2.13
CA VAL A 299 21.35 33.05 -3.22
C VAL A 299 22.39 32.88 -4.32
N PHE A 300 21.94 32.60 -5.54
CA PHE A 300 22.79 32.44 -6.71
C PHE A 300 22.61 33.64 -7.63
N VAL A 301 23.62 34.51 -7.66
CA VAL A 301 23.73 35.59 -8.64
C VAL A 301 24.34 35.02 -9.92
N PHE A 302 23.65 35.19 -11.05
CA PHE A 302 24.06 34.73 -12.37
C PHE A 302 24.43 35.92 -13.26
N ASN A 303 25.65 35.88 -13.80
CA ASN A 303 26.11 36.75 -14.88
C ASN A 303 25.91 36.06 -16.25
N GLN A 304 26.12 36.77 -17.37
CA GLN A 304 25.91 36.18 -18.71
C GLN A 304 26.81 34.95 -18.97
N ASP A 305 28.06 34.95 -18.51
CA ASP A 305 28.97 33.80 -18.66
C ASP A 305 28.48 32.56 -17.89
N MET A 306 27.92 32.74 -16.70
CA MET A 306 27.28 31.65 -15.93
C MET A 306 26.02 31.14 -16.63
N ILE A 307 25.23 32.02 -17.23
CA ILE A 307 24.07 31.65 -18.06
C ILE A 307 24.50 30.86 -19.30
N ASP A 308 25.54 31.31 -20.01
CA ASP A 308 26.03 30.65 -21.23
C ASP A 308 26.67 29.30 -20.89
N LYS A 309 27.38 29.19 -19.76
CA LYS A 309 27.88 27.92 -19.21
C LYS A 309 26.74 26.98 -18.77
N ALA A 310 25.67 27.50 -18.17
CA ALA A 310 24.49 26.73 -17.81
C ALA A 310 23.76 26.20 -19.05
N ASN A 311 23.47 27.07 -20.03
CA ASN A 311 22.90 26.72 -21.33
C ASN A 311 23.76 25.67 -22.05
N LYS A 312 25.08 25.86 -22.14
CA LYS A 312 26.00 24.91 -22.78
C LYS A 312 25.99 23.55 -22.07
N LYS A 313 26.07 23.51 -20.73
CA LYS A 313 25.96 22.27 -19.95
C LYS A 313 24.63 21.56 -20.18
N TYR A 314 23.52 22.29 -20.20
CA TYR A 314 22.19 21.73 -20.41
C TYR A 314 21.96 21.22 -21.84
N MET A 315 22.46 21.92 -22.85
CA MET A 315 22.39 21.44 -24.24
C MET A 315 23.26 20.18 -24.44
N ILE A 316 24.42 20.09 -23.78
CA ILE A 316 25.22 18.86 -23.73
C ILE A 316 24.43 17.76 -23.02
N LYS A 317 23.81 18.03 -21.87
CA LYS A 317 22.98 17.06 -21.15
C LYS A 317 21.81 16.57 -22.00
N GLN A 318 21.04 17.47 -22.63
CA GLN A 318 19.97 17.08 -23.55
C GLN A 318 20.49 16.24 -24.73
N ALA A 319 21.66 16.56 -25.29
CA ALA A 319 22.27 15.75 -26.34
C ALA A 319 22.62 14.34 -25.83
N MET A 320 23.22 14.23 -24.64
CA MET A 320 23.51 12.95 -23.98
C MET A 320 22.23 12.17 -23.63
N ASP A 321 21.19 12.82 -23.10
CA ASP A 321 19.92 12.18 -22.75
C ASP A 321 19.19 11.66 -24.01
N ARG A 322 19.23 12.40 -25.13
CA ARG A 322 18.71 11.96 -26.44
C ARG A 322 19.54 10.81 -27.01
N ASP A 323 20.87 10.90 -26.98
CA ASP A 323 21.79 9.86 -27.45
C ASP A 323 21.64 8.57 -26.62
N ASN A 324 21.56 8.67 -25.29
CA ASN A 324 21.27 7.55 -24.40
C ASN A 324 19.89 6.94 -24.66
N LYS A 325 18.86 7.76 -24.93
CA LYS A 325 17.52 7.27 -25.30
C LYS A 325 17.54 6.54 -26.64
N LEU A 326 18.19 7.10 -27.67
CA LEU A 326 18.37 6.47 -28.98
C LEU A 326 19.18 5.17 -28.88
N LYS A 327 20.22 5.13 -28.02
CA LYS A 327 20.98 3.90 -27.72
C LYS A 327 20.12 2.85 -27.03
N LYS A 328 19.34 3.21 -25.98
CA LYS A 328 18.38 2.29 -25.35
C LYS A 328 17.33 1.78 -26.35
N GLU A 329 16.81 2.64 -27.23
CA GLU A 329 15.84 2.27 -28.29
C GLU A 329 16.47 1.32 -29.32
N GLN A 330 17.69 1.60 -29.80
CA GLN A 330 18.41 0.70 -30.72
C GLN A 330 18.73 -0.66 -30.09
N VAL A 331 19.13 -0.68 -28.81
CA VAL A 331 19.37 -1.92 -28.06
C VAL A 331 18.06 -2.69 -27.87
N ALA A 332 16.97 -2.03 -27.50
CA ALA A 332 15.64 -2.64 -27.39
C ALA A 332 15.17 -3.20 -28.75
N ILE A 333 15.36 -2.50 -29.87
CA ILE A 333 15.01 -3.00 -31.21
C ILE A 333 15.85 -4.25 -31.56
N LYS A 334 17.16 -4.24 -31.29
CA LYS A 334 18.04 -5.40 -31.50
C LYS A 334 17.59 -6.59 -30.64
N ILE A 335 17.28 -6.37 -29.36
CA ILE A 335 16.87 -7.42 -28.43
C ILE A 335 15.49 -7.97 -28.78
N ASN A 336 14.48 -7.14 -29.06
CA ASN A 336 13.19 -7.60 -29.56
C ASN A 336 13.32 -8.37 -30.90
N THR A 337 14.33 -8.08 -31.71
CA THR A 337 14.63 -8.86 -32.93
C THR A 337 15.25 -10.22 -32.62
N ARG A 338 16.13 -10.33 -31.61
CA ARG A 338 16.63 -11.63 -31.13
C ARG A 338 15.55 -12.46 -30.42
N ILE A 339 14.73 -11.84 -29.56
CA ILE A 339 13.56 -12.46 -28.91
C ILE A 339 12.62 -13.06 -29.97
N LYS A 340 12.36 -12.34 -31.08
CA LYS A 340 11.55 -12.89 -32.19
C LYS A 340 12.15 -14.13 -32.86
N ASN A 341 13.48 -14.29 -32.82
CA ASN A 341 14.24 -15.34 -33.48
C ASN A 341 14.82 -16.39 -32.51
N ILE A 342 14.38 -16.41 -31.24
CA ILE A 342 14.95 -17.22 -30.16
C ILE A 342 14.82 -18.74 -30.36
N ASP A 343 13.97 -19.14 -31.30
CA ASP A 343 13.77 -20.50 -31.80
C ASP A 343 14.94 -20.96 -32.70
N LYS A 344 15.84 -20.04 -33.10
CA LYS A 344 16.97 -20.25 -34.03
C LYS A 344 18.31 -19.75 -33.47
N ASP A 345 18.29 -18.67 -32.69
CA ASP A 345 19.47 -18.04 -32.09
C ASP A 345 19.26 -17.87 -30.58
N PRO A 346 19.87 -18.72 -29.73
CA PRO A 346 19.76 -18.60 -28.27
C PRO A 346 20.23 -17.23 -27.75
N LEU A 347 19.36 -16.55 -27.01
CA LEU A 347 19.69 -15.26 -26.39
C LEU A 347 20.31 -15.50 -25.01
N LYS A 348 21.56 -15.07 -24.81
CA LYS A 348 22.19 -15.03 -23.48
C LYS A 348 22.08 -13.63 -22.88
N LEU A 349 21.52 -13.54 -21.67
CA LEU A 349 21.43 -12.33 -20.83
C LEU A 349 21.83 -12.70 -19.40
N ASN A 350 22.72 -11.93 -18.76
CA ASN A 350 23.14 -12.11 -17.36
C ASN A 350 23.37 -13.60 -17.00
N GLU A 351 24.30 -14.20 -17.75
CA GLU A 351 24.69 -15.62 -17.73
C GLU A 351 23.60 -16.66 -18.10
N THR A 352 22.33 -16.26 -18.07
CA THR A 352 21.14 -17.06 -18.39
C THR A 352 20.97 -17.18 -19.90
N VAL A 353 20.72 -18.38 -20.42
CA VAL A 353 20.49 -18.66 -21.84
C VAL A 353 19.01 -18.97 -22.06
N PHE A 354 18.40 -18.32 -23.04
CA PHE A 354 17.01 -18.48 -23.43
C PHE A 354 16.94 -19.00 -24.87
N SER A 355 16.23 -20.11 -25.11
CA SER A 355 16.18 -20.79 -26.42
C SER A 355 14.89 -21.58 -26.58
N GLY A 356 14.08 -21.27 -27.61
CA GLY A 356 12.81 -21.97 -27.87
C GLY A 356 11.90 -22.03 -26.62
N ASN A 357 11.63 -23.25 -26.14
CA ASN A 357 10.80 -23.56 -24.96
C ASN A 357 11.60 -23.67 -23.64
N LYS A 358 12.89 -23.27 -23.64
CA LYS A 358 13.89 -23.59 -22.60
C LYS A 358 14.64 -22.36 -22.07
N ILE A 359 14.97 -22.38 -20.78
CA ILE A 359 15.85 -21.44 -20.08
C ILE A 359 16.94 -22.25 -19.36
N GLU A 360 18.20 -21.79 -19.40
CA GLU A 360 19.34 -22.46 -18.76
C GLU A 360 20.25 -21.49 -17.98
N TYR A 361 20.73 -21.92 -16.82
CA TYR A 361 21.74 -21.20 -16.02
C TYR A 361 22.49 -22.17 -15.11
N ALA A 362 23.84 -22.13 -15.11
CA ALA A 362 24.69 -22.96 -14.24
C ALA A 362 24.33 -24.47 -14.21
N GLY A 363 23.85 -25.03 -15.33
CA GLY A 363 23.39 -26.42 -15.46
C GLY A 363 21.93 -26.66 -15.06
N GLN A 364 21.27 -25.72 -14.37
CA GLN A 364 19.82 -25.76 -14.15
C GLN A 364 19.07 -25.47 -15.45
N VAL A 365 17.97 -26.19 -15.66
CA VAL A 365 17.11 -26.10 -16.84
C VAL A 365 15.65 -25.85 -16.42
N LEU A 366 14.99 -24.89 -17.08
CA LEU A 366 13.54 -24.71 -17.03
C LEU A 366 13.00 -24.94 -18.43
N GLU A 367 12.06 -25.86 -18.59
CA GLU A 367 11.52 -26.21 -19.91
C GLU A 367 10.06 -26.61 -19.82
N SER A 368 9.21 -26.12 -20.72
CA SER A 368 7.85 -26.69 -20.89
C SER A 368 7.30 -26.39 -22.28
N PRO A 369 6.70 -27.37 -22.98
CA PRO A 369 5.97 -27.12 -24.23
C PRO A 369 4.69 -26.29 -24.03
N ASN A 370 4.29 -26.01 -22.78
CA ASN A 370 3.13 -25.19 -22.45
C ASN A 370 3.53 -23.81 -21.87
N VAL A 371 4.80 -23.39 -21.93
CA VAL A 371 5.23 -22.04 -21.50
C VAL A 371 5.99 -21.36 -22.64
N ASP A 372 5.43 -20.30 -23.20
CA ASP A 372 6.09 -19.49 -24.22
C ASP A 372 7.18 -18.62 -23.58
N ILE A 373 8.44 -19.05 -23.70
CA ILE A 373 9.61 -18.33 -23.17
C ILE A 373 9.82 -16.99 -23.89
N LYS A 374 9.36 -16.85 -25.13
CA LYS A 374 9.43 -15.63 -25.94
C LYS A 374 8.38 -14.61 -25.51
N GLU A 375 7.19 -15.04 -25.09
CA GLU A 375 6.24 -14.19 -24.37
C GLU A 375 6.76 -13.82 -22.98
N LEU A 376 7.26 -14.78 -22.19
CA LEU A 376 7.84 -14.58 -20.85
C LEU A 376 8.98 -13.54 -20.88
N LEU A 377 9.90 -13.67 -21.83
CA LEU A 377 11.03 -12.76 -22.04
C LEU A 377 10.58 -11.39 -22.58
N THR A 378 9.52 -11.33 -23.40
CA THR A 378 8.89 -10.06 -23.82
C THR A 378 8.24 -9.36 -22.61
N LYS A 379 7.58 -10.11 -21.72
CA LYS A 379 7.05 -9.60 -20.44
C LYS A 379 8.20 -9.06 -19.56
N MET A 380 9.29 -9.80 -19.39
CA MET A 380 10.47 -9.33 -18.63
C MET A 380 11.03 -8.03 -19.20
N HIS A 381 11.34 -7.99 -20.49
CA HIS A 381 11.90 -6.79 -21.15
C HIS A 381 10.97 -5.56 -21.10
N ARG A 382 9.65 -5.76 -21.00
CA ARG A 382 8.68 -4.66 -20.85
C ARG A 382 8.69 -4.01 -19.45
N TYR A 383 9.04 -4.77 -18.41
CA TYR A 383 8.92 -4.33 -17.01
C TYR A 383 10.27 -4.14 -16.29
N HIS A 384 11.38 -4.48 -16.92
CA HIS A 384 12.72 -4.47 -16.34
C HIS A 384 13.77 -3.88 -17.30
N ASP A 385 14.77 -3.19 -16.74
CA ASP A 385 16.01 -2.92 -17.47
C ASP A 385 16.74 -4.25 -17.72
N LEU A 386 17.58 -4.30 -18.76
CA LEU A 386 18.16 -5.54 -19.29
C LEU A 386 19.09 -6.24 -18.30
N ASP A 387 19.73 -5.47 -17.42
CA ASP A 387 20.66 -5.96 -16.40
C ASP A 387 19.94 -6.67 -15.24
N ASP A 388 18.62 -6.47 -15.09
CA ASP A 388 17.77 -7.18 -14.13
C ASP A 388 17.24 -8.53 -14.67
N ILE A 389 17.38 -8.81 -15.98
CA ILE A 389 16.86 -10.04 -16.60
C ILE A 389 17.83 -11.20 -16.32
N ASN A 390 17.64 -11.86 -15.18
CA ASN A 390 18.48 -12.95 -14.68
C ASN A 390 17.66 -14.24 -14.44
N TYR A 391 18.36 -15.33 -14.09
CA TYR A 391 17.74 -16.64 -13.86
C TYR A 391 16.66 -16.63 -12.78
N ASP A 392 16.90 -15.96 -11.64
CA ASP A 392 15.91 -15.86 -10.57
C ASP A 392 14.62 -15.22 -11.08
N ARG A 393 14.72 -14.11 -11.82
CA ARG A 393 13.55 -13.42 -12.38
C ARG A 393 12.82 -14.27 -13.42
N ALA A 394 13.56 -15.01 -14.24
CA ALA A 394 13.02 -15.94 -15.21
C ALA A 394 12.34 -17.16 -14.53
N PHE A 395 12.89 -17.65 -13.42
CA PHE A 395 12.34 -18.73 -12.60
C PHE A 395 11.01 -18.32 -11.96
N GLU A 396 10.95 -17.16 -11.29
CA GLU A 396 9.71 -16.60 -10.73
C GLU A 396 8.56 -16.59 -11.76
N MET A 397 8.86 -16.10 -12.97
CA MET A 397 7.87 -15.98 -14.03
C MET A 397 7.54 -17.32 -14.68
N PHE A 398 8.51 -18.21 -14.90
CA PHE A 398 8.27 -19.56 -15.44
C PHE A 398 7.34 -20.37 -14.53
N ILE A 399 7.58 -20.33 -13.21
CA ILE A 399 6.72 -20.97 -12.21
C ILE A 399 5.30 -20.36 -12.27
N SER A 400 5.18 -19.03 -12.37
CA SER A 400 3.88 -18.34 -12.43
C SER A 400 3.06 -18.71 -13.68
N GLU A 401 3.65 -18.68 -14.87
CA GLU A 401 2.99 -19.07 -16.14
C GLU A 401 2.61 -20.56 -16.11
N LEU A 402 3.49 -21.44 -15.62
CA LEU A 402 3.23 -22.88 -15.48
C LEU A 402 2.04 -23.18 -14.55
N ILE A 403 1.91 -22.42 -13.46
CA ILE A 403 0.74 -22.48 -12.57
C ILE A 403 -0.50 -21.94 -13.26
N GLY A 404 -0.41 -20.80 -13.95
CA GLY A 404 -1.51 -20.18 -14.70
C GLY A 404 -2.10 -21.16 -15.71
N ASN A 405 -1.26 -21.78 -16.54
CA ASN A 405 -1.68 -22.75 -17.54
C ASN A 405 -2.28 -24.01 -16.89
N THR A 406 -1.72 -24.48 -15.76
CA THR A 406 -2.33 -25.57 -14.95
C THR A 406 -3.69 -25.17 -14.34
N MET A 407 -3.94 -23.88 -14.12
CA MET A 407 -5.24 -23.36 -13.66
C MET A 407 -6.23 -23.05 -14.78
N HIS A 408 -5.81 -23.05 -16.06
CA HIS A 408 -6.68 -22.83 -17.21
C HIS A 408 -7.01 -24.14 -17.97
N GLU A 409 -6.08 -25.08 -18.08
CA GLU A 409 -6.23 -26.30 -18.87
C GLU A 409 -6.78 -27.49 -18.05
N TYR A 410 -8.07 -27.44 -17.72
CA TYR A 410 -8.73 -28.42 -16.85
C TYR A 410 -8.63 -29.86 -17.35
N ASN A 411 -8.15 -30.75 -16.49
CA ASN A 411 -7.95 -32.18 -16.73
C ASN A 411 -6.93 -32.52 -17.84
N LYS A 412 -6.14 -31.56 -18.33
CA LYS A 412 -4.98 -31.80 -19.20
C LYS A 412 -3.71 -32.02 -18.36
N ASP A 413 -2.81 -32.88 -18.84
CA ASP A 413 -1.49 -33.08 -18.26
C ASP A 413 -0.51 -32.04 -18.86
N ILE A 414 0.08 -31.20 -18.00
CA ILE A 414 1.09 -30.21 -18.36
C ILE A 414 2.46 -30.71 -17.92
N SER A 415 3.28 -31.10 -18.88
CA SER A 415 4.68 -31.51 -18.63
C SER A 415 5.61 -30.29 -18.53
N ALA A 416 6.60 -30.37 -17.64
CA ALA A 416 7.70 -29.43 -17.54
C ALA A 416 8.98 -30.12 -17.01
N ARG A 417 10.13 -29.46 -17.17
CA ARG A 417 11.39 -29.76 -16.47
C ARG A 417 11.77 -28.58 -15.60
N ILE A 418 12.20 -28.85 -14.37
CA ILE A 418 12.76 -27.87 -13.44
C ILE A 418 14.02 -28.49 -12.81
N GLY A 419 15.18 -27.89 -13.08
CA GLY A 419 16.47 -28.52 -12.79
C GLY A 419 16.60 -29.83 -13.58
N ASP A 420 16.89 -30.93 -12.91
CA ASP A 420 16.93 -32.28 -13.50
C ASP A 420 15.63 -33.08 -13.32
N ILE A 421 14.60 -32.46 -12.72
CA ILE A 421 13.32 -33.11 -12.47
C ILE A 421 12.35 -32.84 -13.61
N ASN A 422 11.99 -33.88 -14.35
CA ASN A 422 10.80 -33.88 -15.18
C ASN A 422 9.55 -34.07 -14.31
N ILE A 423 8.56 -33.18 -14.48
CA ILE A 423 7.30 -33.17 -13.74
C ILE A 423 6.09 -33.14 -14.68
N VAL A 424 5.01 -33.78 -14.25
CA VAL A 424 3.70 -33.70 -14.90
C VAL A 424 2.69 -33.12 -13.92
N LEU A 425 2.10 -31.98 -14.29
CA LEU A 425 1.10 -31.25 -13.52
C LEU A 425 -0.29 -31.57 -14.06
N HIS A 426 -1.26 -31.68 -13.15
CA HIS A 426 -2.66 -31.94 -13.53
C HIS A 426 -3.61 -31.25 -12.55
N GLN A 427 -4.61 -30.53 -13.06
CA GLN A 427 -5.71 -30.01 -12.24
C GLN A 427 -7.02 -30.74 -12.59
N LYS A 428 -7.55 -31.50 -11.64
CA LYS A 428 -8.88 -32.12 -11.75
C LYS A 428 -9.94 -31.25 -11.08
N ARG A 429 -11.05 -30.98 -11.77
CA ARG A 429 -12.23 -30.32 -11.19
C ARG A 429 -13.31 -31.32 -10.80
N GLY A 430 -14.18 -30.92 -9.88
CA GLY A 430 -15.39 -31.64 -9.48
C GLY A 430 -16.31 -30.78 -8.62
N THR A 431 -17.43 -31.35 -8.18
CA THR A 431 -18.36 -30.73 -7.21
C THR A 431 -18.37 -31.52 -5.91
N ASN A 432 -18.39 -30.82 -4.77
CA ASN A 432 -18.45 -31.44 -3.46
C ASN A 432 -19.90 -31.94 -3.14
N LYS A 433 -20.11 -32.50 -1.95
CA LYS A 433 -21.45 -32.95 -1.50
C LYS A 433 -22.51 -31.83 -1.42
N THR A 434 -22.11 -30.55 -1.42
CA THR A 434 -23.01 -29.39 -1.41
C THR A 434 -23.12 -28.71 -2.78
N GLY A 435 -22.71 -29.41 -3.86
CA GLY A 435 -22.72 -28.89 -5.23
C GLY A 435 -21.64 -27.83 -5.55
N ALA A 436 -20.87 -27.37 -4.56
CA ALA A 436 -19.87 -26.33 -4.73
C ALA A 436 -18.66 -26.86 -5.53
N PRO A 437 -18.16 -26.12 -6.54
CA PRO A 437 -17.03 -26.54 -7.35
C PRO A 437 -15.73 -26.53 -6.54
N TYR A 438 -14.90 -27.55 -6.74
CA TYR A 438 -13.56 -27.65 -6.18
C TYR A 438 -12.54 -28.10 -7.23
N ALA A 439 -11.27 -27.81 -6.98
CA ALA A 439 -10.14 -28.22 -7.81
C ALA A 439 -9.12 -28.98 -6.95
N VAL A 440 -8.57 -30.07 -7.50
CA VAL A 440 -7.50 -30.87 -6.89
C VAL A 440 -6.29 -30.81 -7.80
N TYR A 441 -5.15 -30.50 -7.21
CA TYR A 441 -3.88 -30.34 -7.91
C TYR A 441 -3.03 -31.59 -7.69
N TYR A 442 -2.34 -32.02 -8.74
CA TYR A 442 -1.44 -33.17 -8.71
C TYR A 442 -0.12 -32.80 -9.36
N ILE A 443 0.97 -33.35 -8.82
CA ILE A 443 2.31 -33.32 -9.40
C ILE A 443 2.79 -34.77 -9.46
N ASN A 444 3.20 -35.25 -10.63
CA ASN A 444 3.58 -36.66 -10.85
C ASN A 444 2.51 -37.65 -10.35
N LYS A 445 1.23 -37.31 -10.58
CA LYS A 445 0.03 -38.04 -10.13
C LYS A 445 -0.14 -38.12 -8.60
N ILE A 446 0.71 -37.46 -7.81
CA ILE A 446 0.60 -37.32 -6.36
C ILE A 446 -0.22 -36.06 -6.05
N ARG A 447 -1.29 -36.20 -5.25
CA ARG A 447 -2.13 -35.07 -4.84
C ARG A 447 -1.38 -34.12 -3.91
N VAL A 448 -1.52 -32.82 -4.15
CA VAL A 448 -0.98 -31.74 -3.29
C VAL A 448 -2.05 -30.70 -2.96
N ASN A 449 -1.79 -29.85 -1.97
CA ASN A 449 -2.69 -28.77 -1.57
C ASN A 449 -2.55 -27.57 -2.53
N ARG A 450 -3.65 -26.88 -2.84
CA ARG A 450 -3.65 -25.71 -3.74
C ARG A 450 -2.65 -24.65 -3.28
N ASP A 451 -2.73 -24.29 -2.00
CA ASP A 451 -1.99 -23.16 -1.43
C ASP A 451 -0.49 -23.49 -1.19
N GLU A 452 -0.10 -24.74 -1.47
CA GLU A 452 1.27 -25.24 -1.38
C GLU A 452 1.83 -25.64 -2.75
N PHE A 453 1.01 -25.61 -3.81
CA PHE A 453 1.39 -25.99 -5.18
C PHE A 453 2.61 -25.21 -5.66
N GLU A 454 2.60 -23.90 -5.51
CA GLU A 454 3.73 -23.02 -5.87
C GLU A 454 4.99 -23.28 -5.01
N PRO A 455 4.95 -23.27 -3.65
CA PRO A 455 6.09 -23.68 -2.82
C PRO A 455 6.68 -25.05 -3.15
N ILE A 456 5.88 -26.01 -3.61
CA ILE A 456 6.33 -27.35 -4.01
C ILE A 456 7.08 -27.29 -5.36
N LEU A 457 6.55 -26.57 -6.35
CA LEU A 457 7.21 -26.36 -7.66
C LEU A 457 8.53 -25.58 -7.51
N ARG A 458 8.57 -24.58 -6.63
CA ARG A 458 9.81 -23.83 -6.32
C ARG A 458 10.89 -24.75 -5.75
N ARG A 459 10.51 -25.70 -4.89
CA ARG A 459 11.43 -26.70 -4.31
C ARG A 459 11.88 -27.76 -5.30
N THR A 460 11.27 -27.89 -6.49
CA THR A 460 11.65 -28.90 -7.48
C THR A 460 13.11 -28.76 -7.93
N ALA A 461 13.62 -27.52 -8.05
CA ALA A 461 15.02 -27.24 -8.39
C ALA A 461 16.04 -27.69 -7.32
N CYS A 462 15.59 -28.09 -6.13
CA CYS A 462 16.44 -28.58 -5.04
C CYS A 462 16.64 -30.11 -5.06
N PHE A 463 16.23 -30.81 -6.13
CA PHE A 463 16.33 -32.26 -6.25
C PHE A 463 17.06 -32.67 -7.53
N GLU A 464 17.94 -33.66 -7.39
CA GLU A 464 18.74 -34.22 -8.49
C GLU A 464 18.01 -35.32 -9.27
N ASN A 465 16.99 -35.95 -8.67
CA ASN A 465 16.27 -37.06 -9.31
C ASN A 465 14.78 -37.15 -8.91
N VAL A 466 13.99 -37.67 -9.85
CA VAL A 466 12.52 -37.78 -9.77
C VAL A 466 12.06 -38.71 -8.64
N ALA A 467 12.85 -39.70 -8.22
CA ALA A 467 12.47 -40.63 -7.16
C ALA A 467 12.54 -39.99 -5.77
N THR A 468 13.59 -39.21 -5.48
CA THR A 468 13.68 -38.41 -4.25
C THR A 468 12.60 -37.33 -4.24
N TYR A 469 12.38 -36.62 -5.36
CA TYR A 469 11.30 -35.62 -5.47
C TYR A 469 9.91 -36.24 -5.25
N ASN A 470 9.61 -37.39 -5.86
CA ASN A 470 8.35 -38.10 -5.63
C ASN A 470 8.19 -38.62 -4.19
N THR A 471 9.30 -38.83 -3.47
CA THR A 471 9.27 -39.20 -2.04
C THR A 471 8.92 -37.99 -1.17
N PHE A 472 9.49 -36.81 -1.48
CA PHE A 472 9.09 -35.53 -0.90
C PHE A 472 7.61 -35.21 -1.20
N LEU A 473 7.16 -35.34 -2.45
CA LEU A 473 5.73 -35.17 -2.80
C LEU A 473 4.83 -36.11 -1.99
N LYS A 474 5.22 -37.38 -1.79
CA LYS A 474 4.48 -38.31 -0.92
C LYS A 474 4.41 -37.80 0.52
N GLN A 475 5.52 -37.35 1.10
CA GLN A 475 5.51 -36.76 2.45
C GLN A 475 4.53 -35.58 2.54
N VAL A 476 4.63 -34.61 1.61
CA VAL A 476 3.76 -33.43 1.54
C VAL A 476 2.29 -33.80 1.33
N SER A 477 2.00 -34.83 0.53
CA SER A 477 0.62 -35.33 0.34
C SER A 477 0.01 -35.89 1.64
N THR A 478 0.82 -36.35 2.60
CA THR A 478 0.35 -36.76 3.94
C THR A 478 0.37 -35.65 4.98
N CYS A 479 1.15 -34.58 4.78
CA CYS A 479 1.36 -33.50 5.74
C CYS A 479 1.70 -32.22 5.00
N SER A 480 0.87 -31.18 5.15
CA SER A 480 1.10 -29.89 4.51
C SER A 480 2.52 -29.35 4.79
N LEU A 481 3.15 -28.68 3.82
CA LEU A 481 4.43 -27.99 4.01
C LEU A 481 4.38 -27.00 5.18
N LYS A 482 3.27 -26.26 5.34
CA LYS A 482 3.06 -25.39 6.51
C LYS A 482 3.12 -26.18 7.83
N ILE A 483 2.51 -27.36 7.88
CA ILE A 483 2.53 -28.22 9.07
C ILE A 483 3.89 -28.90 9.26
N HIS A 484 4.62 -29.25 8.19
CA HIS A 484 6.01 -29.69 8.29
C HIS A 484 6.91 -28.62 8.91
N GLY A 485 6.77 -27.36 8.49
CA GLY A 485 7.46 -26.23 9.11
C GLY A 485 7.15 -26.14 10.60
N LEU A 486 5.87 -26.13 10.99
CA LEU A 486 5.47 -26.02 12.40
C LEU A 486 5.76 -27.28 13.26
N LEU A 487 6.06 -28.43 12.66
CA LEU A 487 6.57 -29.62 13.37
C LEU A 487 8.08 -29.54 13.64
N ASP A 488 8.82 -28.78 12.84
CA ASP A 488 10.26 -28.54 12.97
C ASP A 488 10.53 -27.31 13.85
N THR A 489 9.85 -26.19 13.57
CA THR A 489 10.03 -24.92 14.28
C THR A 489 9.13 -24.76 15.50
N GLY A 490 8.10 -25.58 15.68
CA GLY A 490 7.00 -25.26 16.60
C GLY A 490 6.19 -24.04 16.17
N ILE A 491 5.30 -23.55 17.05
CA ILE A 491 4.59 -22.28 16.90
C ILE A 491 5.14 -21.29 17.93
N ASP A 492 5.78 -20.22 17.47
CA ASP A 492 6.24 -19.12 18.31
C ASP A 492 5.12 -18.08 18.52
N ILE A 493 4.86 -17.70 19.78
CA ILE A 493 3.81 -16.75 20.19
C ILE A 493 4.41 -15.69 21.11
N GLN A 494 4.22 -14.42 20.80
CA GLN A 494 4.69 -13.30 21.61
C GLN A 494 3.56 -12.76 22.50
N VAL A 495 3.61 -13.09 23.79
CA VAL A 495 2.53 -12.79 24.74
C VAL A 495 2.86 -11.58 25.59
N LYS A 496 2.02 -10.54 25.57
CA LYS A 496 2.16 -9.36 26.42
C LYS A 496 1.57 -9.63 27.80
N ASN A 497 2.35 -9.43 28.86
CA ASN A 497 1.88 -9.43 30.24
C ASN A 497 1.31 -8.04 30.59
N PRO A 498 -0.03 -7.86 30.69
CA PRO A 498 -0.63 -6.54 30.86
C PRO A 498 -0.28 -5.88 32.20
N LEU A 499 0.09 -6.65 33.22
CA LEU A 499 0.45 -6.14 34.55
C LEU A 499 1.87 -5.58 34.64
N LYS A 500 2.73 -5.89 33.67
CA LYS A 500 4.16 -5.54 33.70
C LYS A 500 4.69 -4.87 32.42
N GLY A 501 4.00 -5.00 31.29
CA GLY A 501 4.52 -4.62 29.97
C GLY A 501 5.60 -5.56 29.41
N GLU A 502 6.07 -6.54 30.19
CA GLU A 502 6.94 -7.64 29.72
C GLU A 502 6.26 -8.39 28.57
N SER A 503 7.01 -8.66 27.49
CA SER A 503 6.59 -9.61 26.45
C SER A 503 7.34 -10.92 26.64
N ILE A 504 6.61 -12.03 26.77
CA ILE A 504 7.18 -13.37 26.92
C ILE A 504 7.06 -14.08 25.57
N LEU A 505 8.17 -14.61 25.06
CA LEU A 505 8.15 -15.50 23.91
C LEU A 505 7.82 -16.93 24.38
N MET A 506 6.65 -17.42 24.00
CA MET A 506 6.20 -18.79 24.25
C MET A 506 6.37 -19.62 22.97
N LYS A 507 6.91 -20.84 23.09
CA LYS A 507 7.08 -21.76 21.96
C LYS A 507 6.24 -23.02 22.20
N LEU A 508 5.27 -23.26 21.33
CA LEU A 508 4.47 -24.49 21.35
C LEU A 508 5.13 -25.55 20.47
N GLU A 509 5.67 -26.59 21.08
CA GLU A 509 6.20 -27.74 20.33
C GLU A 509 5.04 -28.57 19.76
N LEU A 510 5.11 -28.89 18.46
CA LEU A 510 4.17 -29.80 17.81
C LEU A 510 4.87 -31.14 17.55
N VAL A 511 4.18 -32.25 17.85
CA VAL A 511 4.62 -33.59 17.48
C VAL A 511 3.56 -34.33 16.69
N ARG A 512 3.96 -35.27 15.84
CA ARG A 512 3.04 -36.06 15.00
C ARG A 512 2.99 -37.51 15.45
N LYS A 513 1.84 -37.97 15.94
CA LYS A 513 1.59 -39.37 16.31
C LYS A 513 0.40 -39.91 15.50
N ASN A 514 0.50 -41.11 14.95
CA ASN A 514 -0.56 -41.76 14.16
C ASN A 514 -1.18 -40.85 13.07
N LYS A 515 -0.30 -40.15 12.32
CA LYS A 515 -0.61 -39.12 11.30
C LYS A 515 -1.33 -37.85 11.82
N ARG A 516 -1.76 -37.78 13.08
CA ARG A 516 -2.39 -36.62 13.73
C ARG A 516 -1.38 -35.74 14.47
N GLN A 517 -1.67 -34.45 14.55
CA GLN A 517 -0.85 -33.43 15.20
C GLN A 517 -1.22 -33.33 16.68
N HIS A 518 -0.21 -33.18 17.53
CA HIS A 518 -0.37 -33.08 18.98
C HIS A 518 0.45 -31.91 19.51
N LEU A 519 -0.08 -31.16 20.47
CA LEU A 519 0.67 -30.17 21.25
C LEU A 519 1.51 -30.93 22.29
N LYS A 520 2.83 -30.73 22.31
CA LYS A 520 3.72 -31.28 23.34
C LYS A 520 3.94 -30.25 24.44
N ILE A 521 3.73 -30.68 25.69
CA ILE A 521 4.03 -29.89 26.91
C ILE A 521 4.78 -30.83 27.84
N GLY A 522 6.02 -30.47 28.21
CA GLY A 522 6.91 -31.36 28.94
C GLY A 522 7.03 -32.74 28.28
N ASN A 523 6.57 -33.77 29.00
CA ASN A 523 6.52 -35.16 28.53
C ASN A 523 5.14 -35.59 27.98
N LYS A 524 4.11 -34.74 28.10
CA LYS A 524 2.73 -35.01 27.64
C LYS A 524 2.55 -34.59 26.18
N ALA A 525 1.55 -35.17 25.50
CA ALA A 525 1.23 -34.82 24.11
C ALA A 525 -0.29 -34.91 23.86
N PHE A 526 -0.94 -33.77 23.66
CA PHE A 526 -2.40 -33.61 23.59
C PHE A 526 -2.86 -33.53 22.14
N LEU A 527 -3.90 -34.28 21.76
CA LEU A 527 -4.38 -34.33 20.38
C LEU A 527 -4.98 -32.99 19.94
N ILE A 528 -4.45 -32.40 18.87
CA ILE A 528 -5.04 -31.20 18.25
C ILE A 528 -6.16 -31.64 17.31
N LYS A 529 -7.38 -31.22 17.63
CA LYS A 529 -8.59 -31.40 16.80
C LYS A 529 -8.75 -30.27 15.78
N ASN A 530 -8.45 -29.02 16.16
CA ASN A 530 -8.67 -27.84 15.33
C ASN A 530 -7.34 -27.13 14.98
N THR A 531 -6.55 -27.75 14.11
CA THR A 531 -5.24 -27.22 13.70
C THR A 531 -5.27 -25.76 13.22
N PRO A 532 -6.25 -25.29 12.41
CA PRO A 532 -6.34 -23.87 12.03
C PRO A 532 -6.43 -22.89 13.20
N ARG A 533 -7.17 -23.23 14.28
CA ARG A 533 -7.29 -22.40 15.50
C ARG A 533 -5.94 -22.27 16.20
N ILE A 534 -5.20 -23.38 16.33
CA ILE A 534 -3.89 -23.42 16.98
C ILE A 534 -2.81 -22.71 16.15
N VAL A 535 -2.82 -22.90 14.82
CA VAL A 535 -1.87 -22.27 13.88
C VAL A 535 -2.04 -20.73 13.82
N ASN A 536 -3.19 -20.20 14.21
CA ASN A 536 -3.46 -18.76 14.25
C ASN A 536 -3.17 -18.10 15.63
N LEU A 537 -2.67 -18.86 16.61
CA LEU A 537 -2.26 -18.33 17.93
C LEU A 537 -1.21 -17.21 17.89
N PRO A 538 -0.24 -17.15 16.95
CA PRO A 538 0.71 -16.02 16.87
C PRO A 538 0.06 -14.65 16.63
N ASN A 539 -1.23 -14.61 16.25
CA ASN A 539 -2.01 -13.38 16.08
C ASN A 539 -2.71 -12.92 17.38
N LYS A 540 -2.45 -13.58 18.52
CA LYS A 540 -3.00 -13.23 19.85
C LYS A 540 -1.94 -12.51 20.68
N GLU A 541 -2.27 -11.32 21.18
CA GLU A 541 -1.36 -10.53 22.01
C GLU A 541 -1.43 -10.87 23.50
N TYR A 542 -2.57 -11.37 23.98
CA TYR A 542 -2.86 -11.58 25.40
C TYR A 542 -2.81 -13.06 25.79
N LEU A 543 -2.43 -13.34 27.05
CA LEU A 543 -2.31 -14.72 27.54
C LEU A 543 -3.68 -15.41 27.63
N ASP A 544 -4.70 -14.69 28.06
CA ASP A 544 -6.06 -15.23 28.28
C ASP A 544 -6.67 -15.73 26.97
N ASP A 545 -6.51 -14.95 25.89
CA ASP A 545 -6.84 -15.28 24.50
C ASP A 545 -6.21 -16.62 24.01
N ILE A 546 -5.05 -16.98 24.56
CA ILE A 546 -4.32 -18.21 24.23
C ILE A 546 -4.80 -19.35 25.12
N ILE A 547 -5.00 -19.11 26.41
CA ILE A 547 -5.58 -20.07 27.36
C ILE A 547 -6.97 -20.54 26.89
N ASP A 548 -7.85 -19.61 26.51
CA ASP A 548 -9.20 -19.91 25.97
C ASP A 548 -9.17 -20.72 24.66
N VAL A 549 -8.10 -20.60 23.88
CA VAL A 549 -7.90 -21.40 22.68
C VAL A 549 -7.42 -22.81 23.02
N LEU A 550 -6.50 -22.94 23.98
CA LEU A 550 -5.88 -24.20 24.36
C LEU A 550 -6.79 -25.07 25.23
N LEU A 551 -7.48 -24.52 26.24
CA LEU A 551 -8.38 -25.28 27.13
C LEU A 551 -9.67 -25.77 26.45
N ASN A 552 -10.08 -25.16 25.34
CA ASN A 552 -11.32 -25.55 24.68
C ASN A 552 -11.18 -26.97 24.07
N PRO A 553 -12.04 -27.94 24.47
CA PRO A 553 -11.91 -29.36 24.10
C PRO A 553 -12.26 -29.67 22.64
N GLU A 554 -12.78 -28.69 21.87
CA GLU A 554 -12.94 -28.76 20.41
C GLU A 554 -11.63 -28.46 19.68
N ASN A 555 -10.68 -27.77 20.32
CA ASN A 555 -9.38 -27.45 19.74
C ASN A 555 -8.30 -28.46 20.13
N ILE A 556 -8.21 -28.82 21.42
CA ILE A 556 -7.22 -29.76 21.98
C ILE A 556 -7.90 -30.74 22.93
N GLU A 557 -7.57 -32.03 22.83
CA GLU A 557 -8.17 -33.08 23.65
C GLU A 557 -7.39 -33.32 24.95
N GLY A 558 -8.09 -33.27 26.08
CA GLY A 558 -7.60 -33.77 27.38
C GLY A 558 -6.55 -32.92 28.09
N ILE A 559 -6.37 -31.65 27.69
CA ILE A 559 -5.47 -30.68 28.32
C ILE A 559 -6.15 -29.99 29.50
N THR A 560 -5.43 -29.79 30.62
CA THR A 560 -5.97 -29.20 31.86
C THR A 560 -5.34 -27.84 32.18
N PRO A 561 -5.89 -27.06 33.14
CA PRO A 561 -5.26 -25.82 33.60
C PRO A 561 -3.84 -26.01 34.15
N GLU A 562 -3.57 -27.16 34.78
CA GLU A 562 -2.25 -27.52 35.32
C GLU A 562 -1.23 -27.75 34.20
N ASP A 563 -1.64 -28.31 33.06
CA ASP A 563 -0.79 -28.44 31.87
C ASP A 563 -0.40 -27.08 31.29
N LEU A 564 -1.34 -26.11 31.31
CA LEU A 564 -1.03 -24.74 30.89
C LEU A 564 -0.17 -23.99 31.92
N GLN A 565 -0.31 -24.29 33.20
CA GLN A 565 0.62 -23.80 34.22
C GLN A 565 2.04 -24.34 33.98
N GLU A 566 2.19 -25.63 33.67
CA GLU A 566 3.48 -26.21 33.26
C GLU A 566 4.05 -25.51 32.01
N LEU A 567 3.23 -25.32 30.97
CA LEU A 567 3.62 -24.60 29.75
C LEU A 567 4.10 -23.17 30.02
N VAL A 568 3.41 -22.40 30.88
CA VAL A 568 3.80 -21.04 31.25
C VAL A 568 5.10 -21.03 32.08
N ILE A 569 5.33 -22.02 32.94
CA ILE A 569 6.59 -22.19 33.68
C ILE A 569 7.74 -22.51 32.71
N LEU A 570 7.55 -23.45 31.79
CA LEU A 570 8.53 -23.81 30.76
C LEU A 570 8.86 -22.62 29.84
N ALA A 571 7.86 -21.86 29.40
CA ALA A 571 8.06 -20.66 28.58
C ALA A 571 8.83 -19.56 29.33
N ARG A 572 8.50 -19.29 30.60
CA ARG A 572 9.24 -18.32 31.44
C ARG A 572 10.69 -18.75 31.66
N LYS A 573 10.93 -20.04 31.88
CA LYS A 573 12.30 -20.58 31.98
C LYS A 573 13.05 -20.39 30.66
N ALA A 574 12.51 -20.85 29.54
CA ALA A 574 13.14 -20.73 28.22
C ALA A 574 13.44 -19.27 27.84
N TYR A 575 12.53 -18.34 28.15
CA TYR A 575 12.74 -16.91 27.95
C TYR A 575 13.87 -16.34 28.83
N THR A 576 13.99 -16.81 30.07
CA THR A 576 15.07 -16.42 31.00
C THR A 576 16.43 -16.98 30.55
N ASP A 577 16.47 -18.26 30.18
CA ASP A 577 17.64 -18.94 29.62
C ASP A 577 18.09 -18.28 28.29
N ALA A 578 17.16 -17.78 27.48
CA ALA A 578 17.43 -17.03 26.25
C ALA A 578 17.99 -15.63 26.52
N ILE A 579 17.44 -14.89 27.50
CA ILE A 579 18.02 -13.61 27.94
C ILE A 579 19.46 -13.80 28.42
N GLU A 580 19.74 -14.85 29.20
CA GLU A 580 21.09 -15.07 29.73
C GLU A 580 22.10 -15.43 28.63
N LYS A 581 21.70 -16.30 27.70
CA LYS A 581 22.50 -16.60 26.49
C LYS A 581 22.73 -15.36 25.62
N SER A 582 21.75 -14.47 25.54
CA SER A 582 21.87 -13.20 24.81
C SER A 582 22.91 -12.27 25.44
N LYS A 583 22.95 -12.16 26.79
CA LYS A 583 24.03 -11.44 27.49
C LYS A 583 25.41 -12.05 27.24
N GLN A 584 25.53 -13.37 27.41
CA GLN A 584 26.78 -14.10 27.15
C GLN A 584 27.25 -13.91 25.71
N LEU A 585 26.33 -13.92 24.74
CA LEU A 585 26.63 -13.64 23.34
C LEU A 585 27.13 -12.19 23.14
N LEU A 586 26.58 -11.21 23.87
CA LEU A 586 27.08 -9.83 23.86
C LEU A 586 28.47 -9.71 24.49
N GLU A 587 28.73 -10.33 25.64
CA GLU A 587 30.04 -10.34 26.31
C GLU A 587 31.12 -10.93 25.39
N ASN A 588 30.87 -12.12 24.84
CA ASN A 588 31.72 -12.76 23.83
C ASN A 588 31.94 -11.89 22.58
N THR A 589 30.95 -11.08 22.19
CA THR A 589 31.03 -10.18 21.03
C THR A 589 31.88 -8.93 21.33
N ILE A 590 31.77 -8.38 22.55
CA ILE A 590 32.58 -7.25 23.02
C ILE A 590 34.06 -7.66 23.11
N GLU A 591 34.34 -8.83 23.67
CA GLU A 591 35.71 -9.37 23.77
C GLU A 591 36.31 -9.62 22.37
N LYS A 592 35.60 -10.39 21.54
CA LYS A 592 36.03 -10.78 20.18
C LYS A 592 36.39 -9.60 19.28
N PHE A 593 35.65 -8.49 19.37
CA PHE A 593 35.88 -7.29 18.59
C PHE A 593 36.57 -6.16 19.37
N LYS A 594 36.97 -6.41 20.63
CA LYS A 594 37.64 -5.46 21.55
C LYS A 594 36.93 -4.11 21.64
N LEU A 595 35.60 -4.14 21.77
CA LEU A 595 34.76 -2.94 21.68
C LEU A 595 34.86 -2.08 22.95
N GLU A 596 35.29 -0.83 22.80
CA GLU A 596 35.27 0.12 23.91
C GLU A 596 33.84 0.61 24.18
N LYS A 597 33.43 0.54 25.45
CA LYS A 597 32.16 1.11 25.92
C LYS A 597 32.35 2.60 26.21
N THR A 598 31.67 3.45 25.44
CA THR A 598 31.72 4.91 25.58
C THR A 598 30.36 5.50 25.96
N THR A 599 30.32 6.79 26.25
CA THR A 599 29.08 7.52 26.54
C THR A 599 29.16 8.93 25.97
N LEU A 600 28.27 9.23 25.01
CA LEU A 600 28.34 10.40 24.13
C LEU A 600 27.06 11.22 24.20
N ASP A 601 27.20 12.54 24.06
CA ASP A 601 26.08 13.48 24.03
C ASP A 601 25.55 13.62 22.60
N LEU A 602 24.33 13.13 22.36
CA LEU A 602 23.68 13.12 21.06
C LEU A 602 22.52 14.11 21.01
N LYS A 603 22.05 14.43 19.79
CA LYS A 603 20.80 15.18 19.57
C LYS A 603 19.61 14.34 20.04
N GLY A 604 19.23 14.53 21.30
CA GLY A 604 18.24 13.71 22.03
C GLY A 604 18.67 13.28 23.44
N GLY A 605 19.92 13.54 23.84
CA GLY A 605 20.44 13.28 25.18
C GLY A 605 21.71 12.42 25.19
N ARG A 606 22.26 12.22 26.39
CA ARG A 606 23.46 11.42 26.63
C ARG A 606 23.17 9.94 26.52
N LYS A 607 23.78 9.24 25.56
CA LYS A 607 23.63 7.78 25.37
C LYS A 607 24.92 7.03 25.68
N SER A 608 24.81 5.93 26.41
CA SER A 608 25.88 4.93 26.50
C SER A 608 25.80 3.98 25.31
N GLY A 609 26.92 3.35 24.96
CA GLY A 609 27.03 2.48 23.80
C GLY A 609 28.46 2.02 23.55
N TYR A 610 28.73 1.50 22.36
CA TYR A 610 30.03 0.97 21.99
C TYR A 610 30.50 1.56 20.67
N ILE A 611 31.82 1.80 20.55
CA ILE A 611 32.45 2.17 19.29
C ILE A 611 32.74 0.89 18.49
N VAL A 612 32.22 0.80 17.27
CA VAL A 612 32.33 -0.36 16.39
C VAL A 612 33.10 0.03 15.13
N PRO A 613 34.33 -0.48 14.92
CA PRO A 613 35.07 -0.26 13.70
C PRO A 613 34.52 -1.15 12.57
N GLY A 614 33.96 -0.52 11.54
CA GLY A 614 33.68 -1.16 10.26
C GLY A 614 34.88 -1.12 9.31
N LYS A 615 34.70 -1.61 8.08
CA LYS A 615 35.72 -1.58 7.01
C LYS A 615 35.66 -0.30 6.18
N ILE A 616 34.55 0.43 6.23
CA ILE A 616 34.34 1.71 5.53
C ILE A 616 34.32 2.86 6.53
N LYS A 617 33.58 2.75 7.63
CA LYS A 617 33.52 3.78 8.69
C LYS A 617 33.55 3.18 10.10
N THR A 618 33.87 4.02 11.07
CA THR A 618 33.63 3.75 12.49
C THR A 618 32.20 4.18 12.84
N TYR A 619 31.55 3.43 13.73
CA TYR A 619 30.18 3.68 14.17
C TYR A 619 30.10 3.75 15.70
N PHE A 620 29.11 4.46 16.21
CA PHE A 620 28.64 4.33 17.59
C PHE A 620 27.29 3.63 17.58
N VAL A 621 27.14 2.58 18.39
CA VAL A 621 25.84 1.88 18.56
C VAL A 621 25.39 2.07 20.00
N SER A 622 24.23 2.70 20.21
CA SER A 622 23.70 2.96 21.54
C SER A 622 23.18 1.69 22.23
N TYR A 623 23.37 1.64 23.55
CA TYR A 623 23.03 0.50 24.38
C TYR A 623 22.58 0.96 25.78
N GLU A 624 21.28 0.89 26.04
CA GLU A 624 20.68 1.27 27.32
C GLU A 624 20.27 0.02 28.12
N ASN A 625 21.12 -0.37 29.09
CA ASN A 625 20.91 -1.53 29.98
C ASN A 625 19.54 -1.61 30.66
N ASN A 626 18.87 -0.46 30.87
CA ASN A 626 17.72 -0.34 31.77
C ASN A 626 16.37 -0.31 31.05
N LYS A 627 16.32 -0.55 29.73
CA LYS A 627 15.07 -0.58 28.95
C LYS A 627 14.95 -1.89 28.17
N HIS A 628 13.85 -2.61 28.40
CA HIS A 628 13.46 -3.74 27.55
C HIS A 628 13.08 -3.30 26.11
N THR A 629 12.89 -1.99 25.88
CA THR A 629 12.82 -1.41 24.54
C THR A 629 14.22 -1.13 23.99
N SER A 630 14.68 -2.01 23.09
CA SER A 630 16.02 -2.01 22.52
C SER A 630 16.25 -0.89 21.49
N ASP A 631 16.49 0.32 21.98
CA ASP A 631 16.98 1.48 21.21
C ASP A 631 18.47 1.33 20.85
N CYS A 632 18.74 0.36 19.97
CA CYS A 632 20.05 0.10 19.38
C CYS A 632 20.36 1.07 18.23
N GLY A 633 20.12 2.37 18.43
CA GLY A 633 20.41 3.42 17.46
C GLY A 633 21.86 3.38 16.99
N VAL A 634 22.07 3.46 15.68
CA VAL A 634 23.40 3.47 15.05
C VAL A 634 23.69 4.88 14.58
N TYR A 635 24.92 5.32 14.77
CA TYR A 635 25.41 6.64 14.40
C TYR A 635 26.79 6.50 13.75
N THR A 636 27.15 7.34 12.78
CA THR A 636 28.55 7.43 12.31
C THR A 636 29.43 8.02 13.42
N TYR A 637 30.71 7.65 13.45
CA TYR A 637 31.68 8.22 14.38
C TYR A 637 32.86 8.83 13.58
N PRO A 638 33.28 10.08 13.88
CA PRO A 638 32.85 10.95 14.98
C PRO A 638 31.64 11.86 14.66
N ASP A 639 31.09 11.83 13.44
CA ASP A 639 30.11 12.84 12.98
C ASP A 639 28.70 12.74 13.65
N MET A 640 28.43 11.65 14.36
CA MET A 640 27.17 11.33 15.05
C MET A 640 25.91 11.37 14.16
N GLN A 641 26.05 11.12 12.85
CA GLN A 641 24.92 11.08 11.92
C GLN A 641 24.17 9.75 12.06
N TYR A 642 22.86 9.80 12.29
CA TYR A 642 22.04 8.61 12.52
C TYR A 642 21.94 7.72 11.26
N VAL A 643 22.25 6.44 11.42
CA VAL A 643 22.12 5.40 10.40
C VAL A 643 20.89 4.55 10.73
N CYS A 644 19.85 4.66 9.91
CA CYS A 644 18.68 3.80 10.05
C CYS A 644 19.01 2.38 9.57
N ILE A 645 19.09 1.42 10.48
CA ILE A 645 19.15 -0.02 10.17
C ILE A 645 17.79 -0.65 10.54
N VAL A 646 17.22 -1.39 9.59
CA VAL A 646 15.96 -2.13 9.74
C VAL A 646 16.29 -3.62 9.82
N ASP A 647 16.01 -4.24 10.97
CA ASP A 647 16.15 -5.69 11.16
C ASP A 647 15.08 -6.45 10.35
N LYS A 648 15.45 -7.53 9.65
CA LYS A 648 14.50 -8.32 8.83
C LYS A 648 13.52 -9.16 9.66
N THR A 649 13.87 -9.50 10.90
CA THR A 649 13.11 -10.40 11.78
C THR A 649 12.97 -9.83 13.21
N PRO A 650 12.36 -8.63 13.37
CA PRO A 650 12.37 -7.90 14.64
C PRO A 650 11.69 -8.65 15.80
N ASN A 651 10.75 -9.55 15.51
CA ASN A 651 9.99 -10.31 16.52
C ASN A 651 10.72 -11.57 17.03
N GLN A 652 11.89 -11.91 16.47
CA GLN A 652 12.67 -13.11 16.85
C GLN A 652 13.90 -12.80 17.73
N GLN A 653 14.18 -11.52 18.00
CA GLN A 653 15.34 -11.08 18.77
C GLN A 653 14.99 -11.00 20.27
N VAL A 654 15.68 -11.76 21.12
CA VAL A 654 15.49 -11.74 22.59
C VAL A 654 16.58 -10.91 23.24
N GLY A 655 16.29 -10.27 24.38
CA GLY A 655 17.29 -9.54 25.19
C GLY A 655 18.08 -8.50 24.40
N VAL A 656 19.34 -8.82 24.11
CA VAL A 656 20.32 -7.94 23.45
C VAL A 656 20.72 -8.42 22.04
N ASP A 657 20.08 -9.46 21.50
CA ASP A 657 20.41 -10.05 20.18
C ASP A 657 20.41 -9.01 19.06
N LYS A 658 19.47 -8.06 19.11
CA LYS A 658 19.36 -6.93 18.17
C LYS A 658 20.63 -6.07 18.16
N PHE A 659 21.20 -5.83 19.33
CA PHE A 659 22.42 -5.04 19.49
C PHE A 659 23.64 -5.81 18.95
N VAL A 660 23.75 -7.10 19.28
CA VAL A 660 24.79 -8.01 18.74
C VAL A 660 24.73 -8.09 17.22
N ASN A 661 23.54 -8.31 16.64
CA ASN A 661 23.36 -8.38 15.19
C ASN A 661 23.82 -7.09 14.49
N ARG A 662 23.56 -5.92 15.10
CA ARG A 662 24.02 -4.62 14.59
C ARG A 662 25.54 -4.46 14.67
N ILE A 663 26.21 -4.97 15.72
CA ILE A 663 27.68 -5.04 15.76
C ILE A 663 28.22 -5.90 14.60
N TYR A 664 27.77 -7.15 14.47
CA TYR A 664 28.25 -8.07 13.43
C TYR A 664 28.01 -7.52 12.02
N ALA A 665 26.90 -6.82 11.82
CA ALA A 665 26.58 -6.11 10.59
C ALA A 665 27.57 -4.98 10.29
N LEU A 666 27.89 -4.13 11.27
CA LEU A 666 28.73 -2.94 11.07
C LEU A 666 30.23 -3.27 10.95
N VAL A 667 30.73 -4.28 11.66
CA VAL A 667 32.08 -4.84 11.45
C VAL A 667 32.25 -5.38 10.00
N ASN A 668 31.15 -5.64 9.30
CA ASN A 668 31.11 -6.08 7.90
C ASN A 668 30.29 -5.14 7.01
N ASP A 669 30.27 -3.84 7.34
CA ASP A 669 29.60 -2.76 6.61
C ASP A 669 29.75 -2.85 5.08
N GLN A 670 30.93 -3.19 4.58
CA GLN A 670 31.23 -3.37 3.16
C GLN A 670 30.32 -4.40 2.43
N LEU A 671 29.93 -5.48 3.13
CA LEU A 671 29.03 -6.50 2.57
C LEU A 671 27.57 -6.06 2.60
N LEU A 672 27.19 -5.28 3.62
CA LEU A 672 25.80 -4.86 3.86
C LEU A 672 25.47 -3.48 3.28
N ALA A 673 26.45 -2.69 2.87
CA ALA A 673 26.26 -1.41 2.20
C ALA A 673 25.30 -1.51 1.00
N LYS A 674 25.44 -2.56 0.18
CA LYS A 674 24.53 -2.83 -0.95
C LYS A 674 23.09 -3.18 -0.55
N GLN A 675 22.87 -3.60 0.70
CA GLN A 675 21.55 -3.99 1.24
C GLN A 675 20.92 -2.93 2.14
N ILE A 676 21.73 -2.00 2.69
CA ILE A 676 21.31 -0.95 3.62
C ILE A 676 21.62 0.39 2.94
N SER A 677 20.62 0.98 2.29
CA SER A 677 20.76 2.20 1.48
C SER A 677 21.31 3.41 2.25
N THR A 678 21.02 3.48 3.56
CA THR A 678 21.54 4.50 4.50
C THR A 678 23.01 4.31 4.87
N LEU A 679 23.58 3.10 4.71
CA LEU A 679 25.03 2.92 4.72
C LEU A 679 25.62 3.37 3.39
N TYR A 680 25.04 2.95 2.25
CA TYR A 680 25.55 3.31 0.92
C TYR A 680 25.59 4.82 0.66
N SER A 681 24.55 5.55 1.08
CA SER A 681 24.46 7.01 0.96
C SER A 681 25.44 7.79 1.87
N ASN A 682 26.29 7.09 2.62
CA ASN A 682 27.35 7.66 3.45
C ASN A 682 28.76 7.26 2.98
N ILE A 683 28.88 6.47 1.90
CA ILE A 683 30.16 6.08 1.28
C ILE A 683 30.61 7.12 0.24
N ASN A 684 29.65 7.79 -0.38
CA ASN A 684 29.81 8.86 -1.37
C ASN A 684 29.35 10.19 -0.79
#